data_AF-A0A1W9QXY7-F1
#
_entry.id   AF-A0A1W9QXY7-F1
#
_cell.length_a   1.000
_cell.length_b   1.000
_cell.length_c   1.000
_cell.angle_alpha   90.00
_cell.angle_beta   90.00
_cell.angle_gamma   90.00
#
_symmetry.space_group_name_H-M   'P 1'
#
loop_
_entity.id
_entity.type
_entity.pdbx_description
1 polymer ?
#
loop_
_entity_poly.entity_id
_entity_poly.type
_entity_poly.pdbx_seq_one_letter_code
_entity_poly.pdbx_strand_id
1 'polypeptide(L)'
;MKKSVITISTMCLFALNVFPQNYNWPDKYPIAMSFRAGENDTALSLYGPYDIIHASPMLAIEGVWPEKLTIGHDPFAIVKPHQHIGQDGQLDIFPGHLLFHKGETLNTDIPSDEDTSFFYVSSPDIYAQLIAGTGWKTAVLYAINDQGSPDWGHYEYVTIFGVVGDSVIVKRGCINIFFLSKSGFNADNVVLAPIMNYPQSTLFWRLNYSLYCPLDSNGMSAAIWHANYLAPFIIDNNLDGIELDMATWYLASNILPVDCDNDLVGDNCYINGRSVFGLGACHFAEEMRELLGEDRILQFDSGEPKNGFRCFEHINGIELENFPSGNNYEKFSECFIHLQQFTDNAQYEPTFSYPFTKTATYVFGGEYFEGRKADFRFRVGLASATIMGLPHTYAAMPSNAASDTNSFGLFYWDEYFGGDMDNWKWLGAPSSGPVQYFDHLGTTNILDGMSPAEMIVTNFDAIIEDSSGYKNIEITQIPDILINNHQLGVNLKFPVPDDLDTCEYTIQFDAKCRTTSGYLGNVYNNIPSLILIRFMNTRHYILLDGSLKTYRLTIVPNDTVDKNLIFGFADEVSNRVTIGNFKLFKGGCDLWQRDFENGKVIMNMTKQDWTISLPPNLYRKLSGTQAPEINTGDTITSELIIPAWDALFIAKNDTTARCYDIKAFLEGPFNGGEMNTLLNFSGALPLNQPFNSPPWDYDGPESVGAMPNDSIVDWVLTEFRQIPRDSVALSGSNVVFRKALFVLNSGKIVDMDGYSLPPYTSTISTNIYVVVWHRNHLGVMSSTPIDATGGNFVYDFTDDISKAFGNGQKEIGPGIFGMIAGDCDGSRIVDPLDKTDNWNLGAGRQGYLLPDLNLDGEVDNVDKNDIWEANIGKKSKVPD
;
A
#
# COMPACT_ATOMS: atom_id res chain seq x y z
N MET A 1 39.97 -14.73 23.53
CA MET A 1 38.69 -14.91 22.81
C MET A 1 38.20 -13.53 22.40
N LYS A 2 38.58 -13.08 21.20
CA LYS A 2 38.16 -11.82 20.61
C LYS A 2 36.80 -12.07 19.95
N LYS A 3 35.74 -11.41 20.42
CA LYS A 3 34.48 -11.33 19.69
C LYS A 3 34.71 -10.40 18.50
N SER A 4 34.59 -10.95 17.30
CA SER A 4 34.38 -10.21 16.06
C SER A 4 33.09 -9.40 16.21
N VAL A 5 33.24 -8.08 16.32
CA VAL A 5 32.13 -7.14 16.09
C VAL A 5 32.21 -6.84 14.61
N ILE A 6 31.37 -7.52 13.83
CA ILE A 6 31.07 -7.11 12.45
C ILE A 6 30.07 -5.97 12.61
N THR A 7 30.50 -4.75 12.32
CA THR A 7 29.65 -3.56 12.34
C THR A 7 28.80 -3.60 11.07
N ILE A 8 27.57 -4.12 11.16
CA ILE A 8 26.61 -4.04 10.06
C ILE A 8 25.77 -2.80 10.30
N SER A 9 25.90 -1.76 9.47
CA SER A 9 25.04 -0.58 9.60
C SER A 9 24.87 0.19 8.30
N THR A 10 23.85 -0.12 7.50
CA THR A 10 23.00 0.90 6.83
C THR A 10 21.71 0.39 6.22
N MET A 11 21.18 -0.75 6.62
CA MET A 11 19.83 -1.09 6.20
C MET A 11 18.84 -0.28 7.04
N CYS A 12 18.16 0.66 6.38
CA CYS A 12 16.96 1.26 6.95
C CYS A 12 15.92 0.14 7.04
N LEU A 13 15.45 -0.16 8.25
CA LEU A 13 14.39 -1.13 8.45
C LEU A 13 13.05 -0.45 8.16
N PHE A 14 12.39 -0.86 7.10
CA PHE A 14 10.99 -0.53 6.87
C PHE A 14 10.13 -1.56 7.61
N ALA A 15 9.31 -1.06 8.53
CA ALA A 15 8.27 -1.86 9.15
C ALA A 15 6.98 -1.63 8.37
N LEU A 16 6.50 -2.66 7.68
CA LEU A 16 5.23 -2.67 7.01
C LEU A 16 4.25 -3.48 7.88
N ASN A 17 3.18 -2.84 8.36
CA ASN A 17 2.14 -3.59 9.07
C ASN A 17 1.26 -4.27 8.01
N VAL A 18 1.45 -5.57 7.82
CA VAL A 18 0.76 -6.43 6.85
C VAL A 18 0.58 -7.81 7.48
N PHE A 19 -0.53 -8.47 7.19
CA PHE A 19 -0.84 -9.85 7.58
C PHE A 19 0.14 -10.88 6.95
N PRO A 20 0.80 -11.81 7.69
CA PRO A 20 1.13 -13.12 7.12
C PRO A 20 0.85 -14.34 8.03
N GLN A 21 0.40 -15.45 7.42
CA GLN A 21 1.17 -16.71 7.38
C GLN A 21 0.55 -17.76 6.44
N ASN A 22 1.42 -18.41 5.65
CA ASN A 22 1.19 -19.36 4.56
C ASN A 22 0.64 -18.75 3.26
N TYR A 23 1.53 -18.72 2.27
CA TYR A 23 1.36 -18.27 0.89
C TYR A 23 0.12 -18.83 0.19
N ASN A 24 -0.97 -18.09 0.35
CA ASN A 24 -2.01 -17.81 -0.63
C ASN A 24 -2.56 -16.45 -0.21
N TRP A 25 -2.26 -15.39 -0.97
CA TRP A 25 -2.83 -14.07 -0.76
C TRP A 25 -4.35 -14.22 -0.53
N PRO A 26 -4.91 -13.76 0.61
CA PRO A 26 -6.34 -13.93 0.83
C PRO A 26 -7.07 -13.23 -0.30
N ASP A 27 -8.10 -13.87 -0.85
CA ASP A 27 -9.02 -13.31 -1.84
C ASP A 27 -9.77 -12.05 -1.34
N LYS A 28 -9.39 -11.42 -0.22
CA LYS A 28 -10.20 -10.45 0.54
C LYS A 28 -9.43 -9.12 0.69
N TYR A 29 -9.78 -8.15 -0.15
CA TYR A 29 -9.20 -6.80 -0.28
C TYR A 29 -10.21 -5.71 0.18
N PRO A 30 -9.82 -4.44 0.45
CA PRO A 30 -8.51 -3.81 0.28
C PRO A 30 -7.56 -3.97 1.47
N ILE A 31 -6.25 -4.09 1.19
CA ILE A 31 -5.19 -4.18 2.20
C ILE A 31 -4.48 -2.81 2.28
N ALA A 32 -4.70 -2.12 3.40
CA ALA A 32 -4.00 -0.88 3.74
C ALA A 32 -2.57 -1.17 4.16
N MET A 33 -1.58 -0.47 3.60
CA MET A 33 -0.20 -0.49 4.10
C MET A 33 0.27 0.93 4.39
N SER A 34 0.71 1.20 5.62
CA SER A 34 1.34 2.48 5.98
C SER A 34 2.85 2.33 5.92
N PHE A 35 3.54 3.29 5.30
CA PHE A 35 5.00 3.34 5.31
C PHE A 35 5.48 4.08 6.54
N ARG A 36 6.33 3.40 7.31
CA ARG A 36 7.21 4.04 8.29
C ARG A 36 8.54 4.31 7.60
N ALA A 37 8.72 5.52 7.08
CA ALA A 37 10.09 5.99 6.88
C ALA A 37 10.72 6.07 8.27
N GLY A 38 11.78 5.30 8.53
CA GLY A 38 12.57 5.51 9.74
C GLY A 38 12.96 6.99 9.78
N GLU A 39 12.74 7.66 10.91
CA GLU A 39 13.27 9.00 11.15
C GLU A 39 14.77 8.97 10.86
N ASN A 40 15.22 9.40 9.69
CA ASN A 40 16.64 9.69 9.45
C ASN A 40 16.96 10.46 8.16
N ASP A 41 16.07 10.61 7.17
CA ASP A 41 16.47 11.29 5.93
C ASP A 41 16.57 12.82 6.01
N THR A 42 16.01 13.45 7.05
CA THR A 42 16.17 14.91 7.26
C THR A 42 16.96 15.28 8.52
N ALA A 43 17.07 14.38 9.51
CA ALA A 43 17.75 14.67 10.77
C ALA A 43 19.28 14.47 10.74
N LEU A 44 19.80 13.68 9.80
CA LEU A 44 21.24 13.37 9.73
C LEU A 44 22.12 14.51 9.21
N SER A 45 21.53 15.58 8.65
CA SER A 45 22.31 16.77 8.26
C SER A 45 22.70 17.67 9.45
N LEU A 46 22.14 17.44 10.65
CA LEU A 46 22.28 18.36 11.78
C LEU A 46 22.94 17.78 13.03
N TYR A 47 23.24 16.49 13.11
CA TYR A 47 23.84 15.91 14.31
C TYR A 47 25.05 15.02 14.01
N GLY A 48 26.17 15.37 14.64
CA GLY A 48 27.45 14.67 14.57
C GLY A 48 27.42 13.25 15.16
N PRO A 49 28.59 12.60 15.26
CA PRO A 49 28.70 11.15 15.33
C PRO A 49 28.13 10.64 16.64
N TYR A 50 27.00 9.93 16.56
CA TYR A 50 26.51 9.10 17.65
C TYR A 50 26.46 7.64 17.20
N ASP A 51 26.98 6.79 18.08
CA ASP A 51 26.97 5.34 18.00
C ASP A 51 25.57 4.80 17.64
N ILE A 52 25.46 4.20 16.45
CA ILE A 52 24.24 3.52 16.00
C ILE A 52 24.22 2.14 16.65
N ILE A 53 23.84 2.09 17.92
CA ILE A 53 23.28 0.91 18.59
C ILE A 53 21.93 1.31 19.16
N HIS A 54 21.04 1.80 18.31
CA HIS A 54 19.62 1.88 18.63
C HIS A 54 18.83 1.56 17.38
N ALA A 55 18.55 0.26 17.20
CA ALA A 55 17.26 -0.13 16.65
C ALA A 55 16.21 0.53 17.55
N SER A 56 15.73 1.71 17.15
CA SER A 56 14.71 2.42 17.92
C SER A 56 13.56 1.46 18.16
N PRO A 57 13.12 1.29 19.42
CA PRO A 57 12.09 0.33 19.76
C PRO A 57 10.88 0.65 18.91
N MET A 58 10.50 -0.32 18.10
CA MET A 58 9.23 -0.29 17.40
C MET A 58 8.14 -0.15 18.44
N LEU A 59 7.55 1.04 18.54
CA LEU A 59 6.33 1.22 19.31
C LEU A 59 5.23 0.50 18.55
N ALA A 60 4.92 -0.69 19.07
CA ALA A 60 3.85 -1.53 18.63
C ALA A 60 2.54 -0.74 18.62
N ILE A 61 1.91 -0.63 17.44
CA ILE A 61 0.45 -0.51 17.36
C ILE A 61 -0.08 -1.92 17.69
N GLU A 62 0.15 -2.37 18.92
CA GLU A 62 -0.14 -3.72 19.44
C GLU A 62 -1.65 -3.94 19.67
N GLY A 63 -2.51 -2.99 19.28
CA GLY A 63 -3.92 -2.99 19.64
C GLY A 63 -4.91 -3.55 18.60
N VAL A 64 -4.55 -3.68 17.32
CA VAL A 64 -5.57 -3.90 16.26
C VAL A 64 -5.19 -4.92 15.19
N TRP A 65 -3.91 -5.25 15.00
CA TRP A 65 -3.46 -6.03 13.84
C TRP A 65 -2.57 -7.21 14.24
N PRO A 66 -2.89 -8.44 13.80
CA PRO A 66 -2.24 -9.64 14.33
C PRO A 66 -0.78 -9.83 13.87
N GLU A 67 -0.27 -9.09 12.89
CA GLU A 67 0.82 -9.57 12.02
C GLU A 67 1.59 -8.43 11.29
N LYS A 68 2.90 -8.63 10.99
CA LYS A 68 3.85 -7.60 10.49
C LYS A 68 4.81 -8.16 9.42
N LEU A 69 5.11 -7.35 8.39
CA LEU A 69 6.17 -7.54 7.40
C LEU A 69 7.38 -6.60 7.70
N THR A 70 8.60 -7.11 7.59
CA THR A 70 9.84 -6.36 7.81
C THR A 70 10.74 -6.49 6.59
N ILE A 71 10.84 -5.41 5.81
CA ILE A 71 11.66 -5.34 4.61
C ILE A 71 12.85 -4.45 4.89
N GLY A 72 14.04 -4.93 4.55
CA GLY A 72 15.24 -4.11 4.56
C GLY A 72 15.29 -3.17 3.35
N HIS A 73 15.89 -2.00 3.49
CA HIS A 73 15.98 -1.07 2.39
C HIS A 73 17.39 -0.51 2.27
N ASP A 74 17.90 -0.52 1.04
CA ASP A 74 19.28 -0.18 0.74
C ASP A 74 19.37 0.50 -0.64
N PRO A 75 20.28 1.47 -0.86
CA PRO A 75 20.39 2.11 -2.16
C PRO A 75 21.02 1.17 -3.21
N PHE A 76 20.41 1.11 -4.38
CA PHE A 76 20.83 0.26 -5.48
C PHE A 76 22.22 0.64 -6.02
N ALA A 77 23.12 -0.35 -6.05
CA ALA A 77 24.49 -0.24 -6.56
C ALA A 77 25.25 0.96 -5.96
N ILE A 78 25.09 1.19 -4.66
CA ILE A 78 25.70 2.31 -3.94
C ILE A 78 26.29 1.82 -2.62
N VAL A 79 27.45 2.36 -2.24
CA VAL A 79 28.08 2.14 -0.93
C VAL A 79 28.46 3.46 -0.28
N LYS A 80 28.56 3.48 1.06
CA LYS A 80 29.12 4.63 1.78
C LYS A 80 30.54 4.30 2.26
N PRO A 81 31.58 4.95 1.72
CA PRO A 81 32.97 4.55 1.95
C PRO A 81 33.36 4.51 3.43
N HIS A 82 32.84 5.44 4.24
CA HIS A 82 33.16 5.52 5.68
C HIS A 82 32.75 4.28 6.48
N GLN A 83 31.83 3.47 5.96
CA GLN A 83 31.35 2.23 6.59
C GLN A 83 32.21 1.01 6.23
N HIS A 84 33.05 1.16 5.21
CA HIS A 84 33.95 0.13 4.73
C HIS A 84 35.42 0.44 5.10
N ILE A 85 35.67 1.36 6.02
CA ILE A 85 37.04 1.59 6.52
C ILE A 85 37.34 0.54 7.61
N GLY A 86 38.25 -0.38 7.29
CA GLY A 86 38.76 -1.40 8.18
C GLY A 86 39.55 -0.82 9.37
N GLN A 87 39.84 -1.66 10.36
CA GLN A 87 40.59 -1.26 11.57
C GLN A 87 42.04 -0.84 11.27
N ASP A 88 42.57 -1.26 10.13
CA ASP A 88 43.87 -0.88 9.59
C ASP A 88 43.84 0.47 8.85
N GLY A 89 42.67 1.10 8.76
CA GLY A 89 42.48 2.36 8.05
C GLY A 89 42.52 2.19 6.53
N GLN A 90 42.20 1.00 6.00
CA GLN A 90 42.03 0.75 4.56
C GLN A 90 40.56 0.59 4.21
N LEU A 91 40.19 0.84 2.96
CA LEU A 91 38.85 0.50 2.48
C LEU A 91 38.77 -0.99 2.15
N ASP A 92 37.75 -1.65 2.69
CA ASP A 92 37.35 -3.04 2.38
C ASP A 92 36.43 -3.09 1.15
N ILE A 93 36.71 -2.23 0.17
CA ILE A 93 36.06 -2.23 -1.15
C ILE A 93 37.20 -2.36 -2.15
N PHE A 94 37.14 -3.39 -2.98
CA PHE A 94 38.07 -3.51 -4.09
C PHE A 94 37.90 -2.31 -5.03
N PRO A 95 38.95 -1.53 -5.35
CA PRO A 95 38.80 -0.31 -6.15
C PRO A 95 38.19 -0.55 -7.53
N GLY A 96 38.43 -1.72 -8.13
CA GLY A 96 37.82 -2.10 -9.41
C GLY A 96 36.30 -2.34 -9.33
N HIS A 97 35.74 -2.50 -8.12
CA HIS A 97 34.28 -2.55 -7.92
C HIS A 97 33.63 -1.16 -7.95
N LEU A 98 34.41 -0.08 -7.94
CA LEU A 98 33.87 1.27 -8.03
C LEU A 98 33.65 1.66 -9.49
N LEU A 99 32.60 2.47 -9.71
CA LEU A 99 32.32 3.02 -11.03
C LEU A 99 32.99 4.38 -11.19
N PHE A 100 33.62 4.61 -12.34
CA PHE A 100 34.39 5.81 -12.61
C PHE A 100 33.80 6.63 -13.74
N HIS A 101 34.01 7.95 -13.67
CA HIS A 101 34.02 8.76 -14.88
C HIS A 101 35.31 8.49 -15.66
N LYS A 102 35.28 8.74 -16.97
CA LYS A 102 36.47 8.67 -17.81
C LYS A 102 37.65 9.40 -17.15
N GLY A 103 38.72 8.65 -16.86
CA GLY A 103 39.94 9.16 -16.26
C GLY A 103 40.89 9.83 -17.25
N GLU A 104 41.94 10.45 -16.73
CA GLU A 104 43.03 11.04 -17.52
C GLU A 104 44.39 10.45 -17.14
N THR A 105 45.19 10.09 -18.16
CA THR A 105 46.57 9.64 -17.96
C THR A 105 47.47 10.81 -17.56
N LEU A 106 48.29 10.60 -16.53
CA LEU A 106 49.31 11.55 -16.08
C LEU A 106 50.70 11.08 -16.51
N ASN A 107 51.58 12.04 -16.79
CA ASN A 107 52.91 11.78 -17.38
C ASN A 107 54.05 12.26 -16.47
N THR A 108 53.83 12.30 -15.16
CA THR A 108 54.80 12.80 -14.17
C THR A 108 54.93 11.80 -13.03
N ASP A 109 56.16 11.57 -12.56
CA ASP A 109 56.43 10.80 -11.35
C ASP A 109 55.66 11.41 -10.16
N ILE A 110 55.06 10.56 -9.34
CA ILE A 110 54.31 10.94 -8.14
C ILE A 110 54.98 10.32 -6.91
N PRO A 111 55.81 11.06 -6.16
CA PRO A 111 56.54 10.55 -5.00
C PRO A 111 55.61 10.11 -3.86
N SER A 112 55.88 9.03 -3.13
CA SER A 112 54.97 8.52 -2.08
C SER A 112 54.81 9.41 -0.84
N ASP A 113 55.65 10.43 -0.68
CA ASP A 113 55.74 11.28 0.51
C ASP A 113 54.99 12.62 0.38
N GLU A 114 54.56 13.01 -0.81
CA GLU A 114 53.77 14.24 -1.00
C GLU A 114 52.36 14.13 -0.38
N ASP A 115 51.94 15.17 0.35
CA ASP A 115 50.58 15.27 0.91
C ASP A 115 49.60 15.97 -0.04
N THR A 116 50.12 16.86 -0.88
CA THR A 116 49.37 17.62 -1.89
C THR A 116 50.17 17.59 -3.19
N SER A 117 49.51 17.25 -4.29
CA SER A 117 50.12 17.20 -5.62
C SER A 117 49.30 18.02 -6.63
N PHE A 118 49.98 18.50 -7.67
CA PHE A 118 49.39 19.28 -8.75
C PHE A 118 49.53 18.47 -10.04
N PHE A 119 48.40 18.05 -10.60
CA PHE A 119 48.39 17.22 -11.80
C PHE A 119 47.89 18.03 -13.00
N TYR A 120 48.72 18.10 -14.03
CA TYR A 120 48.30 18.67 -15.30
C TYR A 120 47.24 17.76 -15.93
N VAL A 121 46.09 18.34 -16.30
CA VAL A 121 45.00 17.63 -16.97
C VAL A 121 44.62 18.36 -18.25
N SER A 122 44.15 17.60 -19.23
CA SER A 122 43.67 18.11 -20.51
C SER A 122 42.33 18.83 -20.40
N SER A 123 41.50 18.50 -19.40
CA SER A 123 40.15 19.05 -19.24
C SER A 123 39.91 19.66 -17.85
N PRO A 124 40.63 20.73 -17.46
CA PRO A 124 40.54 21.33 -16.12
C PRO A 124 39.13 21.83 -15.77
N ASP A 125 38.38 22.32 -16.76
CA ASP A 125 37.00 22.80 -16.57
C ASP A 125 36.05 21.69 -16.09
N ILE A 126 36.29 20.45 -16.50
CA ILE A 126 35.48 19.31 -16.10
C ILE A 126 35.69 19.02 -14.61
N TYR A 127 36.95 19.00 -14.16
CA TYR A 127 37.26 18.86 -12.73
C TYR A 127 36.73 20.04 -11.92
N ALA A 128 36.74 21.26 -12.48
CA ALA A 128 36.12 22.42 -11.85
C ALA A 128 34.59 22.26 -11.72
N GLN A 129 33.92 21.70 -12.73
CA GLN A 129 32.48 21.38 -12.68
C GLN A 129 32.16 20.30 -11.65
N LEU A 130 32.96 19.23 -11.57
CA LEU A 130 32.86 18.22 -10.51
C LEU A 130 32.96 18.86 -9.13
N ILE A 131 33.89 19.80 -8.91
CA ILE A 131 34.00 20.50 -7.63
C ILE A 131 32.78 21.42 -7.38
N ALA A 132 32.36 22.20 -8.38
CA ALA A 132 31.40 23.29 -8.23
C ALA A 132 29.93 22.87 -8.17
N GLY A 133 29.50 21.92 -9.01
CA GLY A 133 28.08 21.58 -9.17
C GLY A 133 27.50 20.71 -8.06
N THR A 134 28.35 20.22 -7.16
CA THR A 134 28.18 18.83 -6.74
C THR A 134 28.91 18.56 -5.40
N GLY A 135 29.99 19.31 -5.09
CA GLY A 135 30.78 19.18 -3.87
C GLY A 135 31.83 18.06 -3.92
N TRP A 136 32.09 17.51 -5.12
CA TRP A 136 32.79 16.25 -5.29
C TRP A 136 34.28 16.43 -5.23
N LYS A 137 34.92 15.52 -4.50
CA LYS A 137 36.35 15.57 -4.29
C LYS A 137 37.03 14.24 -4.47
N THR A 138 36.38 13.08 -4.55
CA THR A 138 37.14 11.82 -4.52
C THR A 138 37.46 11.28 -5.91
N ALA A 139 38.71 10.91 -6.10
CA ALA A 139 39.21 10.18 -7.27
C ALA A 139 40.14 9.04 -6.83
N VAL A 140 40.45 8.15 -7.75
CA VAL A 140 41.48 7.11 -7.59
C VAL A 140 42.62 7.40 -8.54
N LEU A 141 43.85 7.34 -8.00
CA LEU A 141 45.05 7.15 -8.79
C LEU A 141 45.30 5.65 -8.92
N TYR A 142 45.49 5.15 -10.13
CA TYR A 142 45.89 3.76 -10.35
C TYR A 142 46.93 3.66 -11.46
N ALA A 143 47.84 2.68 -11.34
CA ALA A 143 48.77 2.38 -12.42
C ALA A 143 48.07 1.59 -13.53
N ILE A 144 48.58 1.71 -14.76
CA ILE A 144 48.16 0.90 -15.89
C ILE A 144 49.27 -0.11 -16.20
N ASN A 145 48.91 -1.35 -16.51
CA ASN A 145 49.85 -2.37 -16.95
C ASN A 145 50.23 -2.22 -18.44
N ASP A 146 51.17 -3.05 -18.93
CA ASP A 146 51.65 -3.01 -20.32
C ASP A 146 50.56 -3.26 -21.38
N GLN A 147 49.39 -3.77 -20.99
CA GLN A 147 48.25 -4.02 -21.88
C GLN A 147 47.26 -2.84 -21.93
N GLY A 148 47.49 -1.78 -21.16
CA GLY A 148 46.57 -0.64 -21.12
C GLY A 148 45.44 -0.79 -20.10
N SER A 149 45.43 -1.85 -19.28
CA SER A 149 44.39 -2.07 -18.25
C SER A 149 44.85 -1.64 -16.85
N PRO A 150 43.92 -1.29 -15.94
CA PRO A 150 44.27 -0.95 -14.57
C PRO A 150 45.03 -2.07 -13.84
N ASP A 151 46.12 -1.72 -13.16
CA ASP A 151 46.80 -2.53 -12.17
C ASP A 151 46.21 -2.21 -10.78
N TRP A 152 45.17 -2.93 -10.41
CA TRP A 152 44.51 -2.77 -9.11
C TRP A 152 45.38 -3.21 -7.91
N GLY A 153 46.58 -3.76 -8.15
CA GLY A 153 47.59 -3.96 -7.10
C GLY A 153 48.29 -2.65 -6.70
N HIS A 154 48.16 -1.59 -7.48
CA HIS A 154 48.87 -0.34 -7.29
C HIS A 154 47.97 0.89 -7.52
N TYR A 155 47.30 1.31 -6.45
CA TYR A 155 46.36 2.43 -6.45
C TYR A 155 46.48 3.31 -5.20
N GLU A 156 45.78 4.46 -5.24
CA GLU A 156 45.65 5.39 -4.13
C GLU A 156 44.34 6.20 -4.25
N TYR A 157 43.62 6.36 -3.15
CA TYR A 157 42.48 7.29 -3.08
C TYR A 157 42.96 8.72 -2.80
N VAL A 158 42.45 9.67 -3.59
CA VAL A 158 42.80 11.08 -3.49
C VAL A 158 41.57 11.97 -3.38
N THR A 159 41.76 13.15 -2.79
CA THR A 159 40.74 14.18 -2.65
C THR A 159 41.12 15.42 -3.48
N ILE A 160 40.39 15.74 -4.53
CA ILE A 160 40.48 16.94 -5.37
C ILE A 160 40.00 18.17 -4.57
N PHE A 161 40.88 19.17 -4.42
CA PHE A 161 40.60 20.40 -3.66
C PHE A 161 40.27 21.61 -4.53
N GLY A 162 40.75 21.64 -5.76
CA GLY A 162 40.66 22.82 -6.60
C GLY A 162 41.26 22.59 -7.98
N VAL A 163 41.00 23.54 -8.87
CA VAL A 163 41.65 23.64 -10.17
C VAL A 163 42.32 25.00 -10.25
N VAL A 164 43.60 25.04 -10.65
CA VAL A 164 44.38 26.26 -10.84
C VAL A 164 45.09 26.19 -12.18
N GLY A 165 44.69 27.05 -13.12
CA GLY A 165 45.13 26.95 -14.50
C GLY A 165 44.75 25.59 -15.08
N ASP A 166 45.72 24.91 -15.68
CA ASP A 166 45.54 23.58 -16.29
C ASP A 166 45.82 22.43 -15.30
N SER A 167 45.88 22.72 -14.00
CA SER A 167 46.23 21.72 -12.99
C SER A 167 45.11 21.49 -11.97
N VAL A 168 44.86 20.21 -11.67
CA VAL A 168 44.02 19.78 -10.55
C VAL A 168 44.89 19.67 -9.31
N ILE A 169 44.43 20.26 -8.22
CA ILE A 169 45.07 20.16 -6.90
C ILE A 169 44.44 18.98 -6.19
N VAL A 170 45.24 17.98 -5.85
CA VAL A 170 44.79 16.83 -5.07
C VAL A 170 45.50 16.76 -3.73
N LYS A 171 44.78 16.32 -2.71
CA LYS A 171 45.34 15.83 -1.46
C LYS A 171 45.39 14.31 -1.52
N ARG A 172 46.51 13.77 -1.08
CA ARG A 172 46.91 12.39 -1.30
C ARG A 172 46.65 11.49 -0.10
N GLY A 173 46.45 10.21 -0.37
CA GLY A 173 46.12 9.18 0.63
C GLY A 173 44.96 9.57 1.52
N CYS A 174 43.87 10.09 0.96
CA CYS A 174 42.71 10.46 1.76
C CYS A 174 41.41 10.52 0.97
N ILE A 175 40.32 10.29 1.68
CA ILE A 175 38.95 10.58 1.25
C ILE A 175 38.39 11.63 2.21
N ASN A 176 38.19 12.86 1.74
CA ASN A 176 37.79 13.99 2.59
C ASN A 176 38.74 14.18 3.80
N ILE A 177 38.29 13.80 5.00
CA ILE A 177 39.04 13.92 6.26
C ILE A 177 39.59 12.58 6.76
N PHE A 178 39.30 11.48 6.07
CA PHE A 178 39.79 10.15 6.41
C PHE A 178 41.11 9.88 5.68
N PHE A 179 42.15 9.54 6.44
CA PHE A 179 43.48 9.24 5.91
C PHE A 179 43.60 7.75 5.58
N LEU A 180 44.17 7.46 4.42
CA LEU A 180 44.44 6.14 3.87
C LEU A 180 45.92 6.03 3.48
N SER A 181 46.37 4.87 2.99
CA SER A 181 47.75 4.73 2.50
C SER A 181 48.04 5.57 1.25
N LYS A 182 49.27 6.08 1.17
CA LYS A 182 49.85 6.73 -0.01
C LYS A 182 50.75 5.76 -0.75
N SER A 183 50.75 5.84 -2.08
CA SER A 183 51.57 5.01 -2.97
C SER A 183 52.54 5.90 -3.76
N GLY A 184 53.65 5.37 -4.26
CA GLY A 184 54.50 6.10 -5.22
C GLY A 184 54.17 5.65 -6.63
N PHE A 185 54.09 6.54 -7.61
CA PHE A 185 53.84 6.20 -9.01
C PHE A 185 55.00 6.68 -9.88
N ASN A 186 55.47 5.84 -10.79
CA ASN A 186 56.47 6.27 -11.77
C ASN A 186 55.76 6.98 -12.94
N ALA A 187 56.48 7.86 -13.61
CA ALA A 187 56.09 8.48 -14.86
C ALA A 187 55.90 7.40 -15.92
N ASP A 188 54.90 7.63 -16.77
CA ASP A 188 54.34 6.71 -17.76
C ASP A 188 53.48 5.60 -17.09
N ASN A 189 52.17 5.67 -17.32
CA ASN A 189 51.13 4.72 -16.92
C ASN A 189 50.46 4.93 -15.53
N VAL A 190 50.04 6.15 -15.19
CA VAL A 190 49.11 6.39 -14.06
C VAL A 190 47.89 7.18 -14.52
N VAL A 191 46.72 6.87 -13.96
CA VAL A 191 45.45 7.53 -14.29
C VAL A 191 44.90 8.23 -13.06
N LEU A 192 44.37 9.45 -13.24
CA LEU A 192 43.46 10.09 -12.31
C LEU A 192 42.02 9.82 -12.76
N ALA A 193 41.29 8.98 -12.04
CA ALA A 193 39.91 8.60 -12.36
C ALA A 193 38.93 9.11 -11.30
N PRO A 194 38.04 10.07 -11.61
CA PRO A 194 37.01 10.52 -10.69
C PRO A 194 36.00 9.40 -10.39
N ILE A 195 35.70 9.15 -9.11
CA ILE A 195 34.67 8.18 -8.71
C ILE A 195 33.29 8.77 -9.04
N MET A 196 32.40 7.93 -9.60
CA MET A 196 31.00 8.30 -9.80
C MET A 196 30.25 8.28 -8.48
N ASN A 197 29.70 9.45 -8.09
CA ASN A 197 28.90 9.61 -6.87
C ASN A 197 27.41 9.72 -7.19
N TYR A 198 26.58 9.66 -6.15
CA TYR A 198 25.18 10.05 -6.26
C TYR A 198 25.04 11.58 -6.50
N PRO A 199 24.23 12.06 -7.46
CA PRO A 199 24.08 13.49 -7.80
C PRO A 199 23.80 14.44 -6.64
N GLN A 200 23.19 13.97 -5.55
CA GLN A 200 22.78 14.81 -4.42
C GLN A 200 23.59 14.55 -3.14
N SER A 201 24.57 13.64 -3.13
CA SER A 201 25.41 13.41 -1.96
C SER A 201 26.79 12.85 -2.27
N THR A 202 27.80 13.46 -1.63
CA THR A 202 29.23 13.08 -1.72
C THR A 202 29.59 11.89 -0.83
N LEU A 203 28.64 11.38 -0.04
CA LEU A 203 28.83 10.27 0.89
C LEU A 203 28.50 8.91 0.29
N PHE A 204 28.06 8.87 -0.97
CA PHE A 204 27.55 7.67 -1.64
C PHE A 204 28.28 7.45 -2.97
N TRP A 205 28.98 6.34 -3.09
CA TRP A 205 29.74 5.95 -4.26
C TRP A 205 29.00 4.88 -5.03
N ARG A 206 29.00 4.98 -6.37
CA ARG A 206 28.39 3.95 -7.23
C ARG A 206 29.32 2.74 -7.36
N LEU A 207 28.73 1.56 -7.24
CA LEU A 207 29.36 0.30 -7.58
C LEU A 207 29.24 0.05 -9.09
N ASN A 208 30.27 -0.58 -9.66
CA ASN A 208 30.32 -0.94 -11.06
C ASN A 208 29.61 -2.28 -11.28
N TYR A 209 28.29 -2.25 -11.50
CA TYR A 209 27.53 -3.44 -11.87
C TYR A 209 27.71 -3.82 -13.36
N SER A 210 28.63 -3.19 -14.11
CA SER A 210 28.89 -3.59 -15.49
C SER A 210 29.32 -5.05 -15.58
N LEU A 211 28.93 -5.73 -16.66
CA LEU A 211 29.48 -7.04 -17.03
C LEU A 211 30.99 -7.01 -17.31
N TYR A 212 31.58 -5.82 -17.49
CA TYR A 212 33.02 -5.62 -17.64
C TYR A 212 33.70 -5.18 -16.33
N CYS A 213 32.98 -5.21 -15.20
CA CYS A 213 33.55 -4.91 -13.90
C CYS A 213 34.75 -5.83 -13.59
N PRO A 214 35.91 -5.27 -13.21
CA PRO A 214 37.05 -6.03 -12.75
C PRO A 214 36.68 -6.99 -11.61
N LEU A 215 37.18 -8.23 -11.70
CA LEU A 215 37.01 -9.24 -10.66
C LEU A 215 38.02 -9.01 -9.54
N ASP A 216 37.58 -9.19 -8.29
CA ASP A 216 38.45 -9.16 -7.13
C ASP A 216 39.29 -10.46 -6.99
N SER A 217 40.08 -10.57 -5.93
CA SER A 217 40.90 -11.75 -5.67
C SER A 217 40.11 -13.04 -5.40
N ASN A 218 38.81 -12.94 -5.10
CA ASN A 218 37.90 -14.08 -4.93
C ASN A 218 37.17 -14.41 -6.24
N GLY A 219 37.40 -13.65 -7.31
CA GLY A 219 36.72 -13.81 -8.60
C GLY A 219 35.34 -13.17 -8.65
N MET A 220 35.00 -12.26 -7.73
CA MET A 220 33.70 -11.60 -7.68
C MET A 220 33.72 -10.25 -8.41
N SER A 221 32.70 -9.98 -9.20
CA SER A 221 32.38 -8.61 -9.66
C SER A 221 31.70 -7.81 -8.55
N ALA A 222 31.55 -6.50 -8.73
CA ALA A 222 30.90 -5.65 -7.71
C ALA A 222 29.46 -6.08 -7.43
N ALA A 223 28.72 -6.51 -8.46
CA ALA A 223 27.36 -7.02 -8.32
C ALA A 223 27.31 -8.25 -7.40
N ILE A 224 28.15 -9.25 -7.66
CA ILE A 224 28.18 -10.48 -6.86
C ILE A 224 28.69 -10.21 -5.44
N TRP A 225 29.74 -9.40 -5.31
CA TRP A 225 30.26 -8.98 -4.01
C TRP A 225 29.19 -8.26 -3.17
N HIS A 226 28.44 -7.34 -3.79
CA HIS A 226 27.41 -6.58 -3.07
C HIS A 226 26.23 -7.46 -2.65
N ALA A 227 25.82 -8.42 -3.48
CA ALA A 227 24.80 -9.39 -3.11
C ALA A 227 25.25 -10.24 -1.91
N ASN A 228 26.50 -10.71 -1.92
CA ASN A 228 27.11 -11.45 -0.81
C ASN A 228 27.31 -10.60 0.46
N TYR A 229 27.37 -9.27 0.32
CA TYR A 229 27.40 -8.34 1.44
C TYR A 229 25.99 -8.12 2.04
N LEU A 230 24.96 -7.97 1.21
CA LEU A 230 23.60 -7.66 1.67
C LEU A 230 22.83 -8.89 2.19
N ALA A 231 22.90 -10.02 1.48
CA ALA A 231 22.08 -11.20 1.80
C ALA A 231 22.25 -11.72 3.24
N PRO A 232 23.47 -11.79 3.82
CA PRO A 232 23.64 -12.23 5.20
C PRO A 232 22.85 -11.37 6.20
N PHE A 233 22.74 -10.05 6.00
CA PHE A 233 21.96 -9.22 6.90
C PHE A 233 20.47 -9.57 6.86
N ILE A 234 19.90 -9.82 5.68
CA ILE A 234 18.50 -10.23 5.51
C ILE A 234 18.26 -11.54 6.26
N ILE A 235 19.15 -12.52 6.08
CA ILE A 235 19.04 -13.87 6.64
C ILE A 235 19.23 -13.84 8.16
N ASP A 236 20.31 -13.23 8.64
CA ASP A 236 20.68 -13.21 10.06
C ASP A 236 19.69 -12.42 10.92
N ASN A 237 19.01 -11.42 10.33
CA ASN A 237 17.96 -10.65 11.00
C ASN A 237 16.55 -11.17 10.73
N ASN A 238 16.41 -12.26 9.97
CA ASN A 238 15.14 -12.87 9.61
C ASN A 238 14.14 -11.85 9.03
N LEU A 239 14.61 -11.04 8.08
CA LEU A 239 13.76 -10.10 7.34
C LEU A 239 12.96 -10.85 6.28
N ASP A 240 11.79 -10.33 5.94
CA ASP A 240 10.90 -10.87 4.90
C ASP A 240 11.42 -10.57 3.48
N GLY A 241 12.34 -9.62 3.35
CA GLY A 241 13.03 -9.34 2.10
C GLY A 241 13.77 -8.01 2.08
N ILE A 242 14.05 -7.51 0.88
CA ILE A 242 14.76 -6.25 0.61
C ILE A 242 14.14 -5.45 -0.55
N GLU A 243 14.10 -4.14 -0.37
CA GLU A 243 13.78 -3.11 -1.36
C GLU A 243 15.06 -2.34 -1.72
N LEU A 244 15.32 -2.17 -3.01
CA LEU A 244 16.53 -1.49 -3.51
C LEU A 244 16.21 -0.17 -4.19
N ASP A 245 16.55 0.92 -3.49
CA ASP A 245 16.17 2.28 -3.84
C ASP A 245 16.99 2.84 -5.01
N MET A 246 16.39 3.69 -5.85
CA MET A 246 17.02 4.36 -6.98
C MET A 246 17.59 3.41 -8.03
N ALA A 247 16.88 2.31 -8.30
CA ALA A 247 17.28 1.34 -9.30
C ALA A 247 17.29 1.97 -10.70
N THR A 248 18.25 1.56 -11.53
CA THR A 248 18.35 2.11 -12.88
C THR A 248 18.92 1.16 -13.92
N TRP A 249 18.36 1.21 -15.12
CA TRP A 249 18.80 0.42 -16.27
C TRP A 249 19.95 1.07 -17.04
N TYR A 250 20.00 2.41 -17.10
CA TYR A 250 21.03 3.12 -17.83
C TYR A 250 21.73 4.13 -16.93
N LEU A 251 23.03 4.26 -17.13
CA LEU A 251 23.82 5.29 -16.50
C LEU A 251 24.22 6.33 -17.54
N ALA A 252 24.06 7.60 -17.20
CA ALA A 252 24.62 8.70 -17.96
C ALA A 252 24.95 9.83 -16.98
N SER A 253 25.99 10.59 -17.31
CA SER A 253 26.37 11.76 -16.55
C SER A 253 26.51 12.96 -17.49
N ASN A 254 25.93 14.08 -17.07
CA ASN A 254 25.94 15.34 -17.81
C ASN A 254 27.26 16.12 -17.64
N ILE A 255 28.19 15.63 -16.81
CA ILE A 255 29.47 16.29 -16.51
C ILE A 255 30.60 15.59 -17.26
N LEU A 256 30.75 14.28 -17.04
CA LEU A 256 31.70 13.39 -17.70
C LEU A 256 31.03 12.08 -18.09
N PRO A 257 31.32 11.52 -19.28
CA PRO A 257 30.94 10.16 -19.57
C PRO A 257 31.43 9.17 -18.51
N VAL A 258 30.63 8.15 -18.22
CA VAL A 258 31.02 7.02 -17.38
C VAL A 258 31.90 6.09 -18.21
N ASP A 259 32.89 5.48 -17.57
CA ASP A 259 33.81 4.51 -18.15
C ASP A 259 33.69 3.22 -17.31
N CYS A 260 32.98 2.23 -17.83
CA CYS A 260 32.55 1.07 -17.04
C CYS A 260 33.48 -0.14 -17.15
N ASP A 261 34.29 -0.21 -18.21
CA ASP A 261 35.30 -1.24 -18.43
C ASP A 261 36.73 -0.74 -18.14
N ASN A 262 36.89 0.54 -17.81
CA ASN A 262 38.14 1.21 -17.44
C ASN A 262 39.16 1.22 -18.59
N ASP A 263 38.70 1.39 -19.83
CA ASP A 263 39.53 1.47 -21.03
C ASP A 263 39.94 2.92 -21.39
N LEU A 264 39.56 3.90 -20.56
CA LEU A 264 39.72 5.35 -20.75
C LEU A 264 38.87 5.93 -21.89
N VAL A 265 37.85 5.20 -22.34
CA VAL A 265 36.81 5.66 -23.27
C VAL A 265 35.51 5.83 -22.50
N GLY A 266 34.85 6.96 -22.72
CA GLY A 266 33.57 7.27 -22.09
C GLY A 266 32.43 6.56 -22.80
N ASP A 267 32.04 5.38 -22.33
CA ASP A 267 31.05 4.51 -22.96
C ASP A 267 29.64 4.60 -22.34
N ASN A 268 29.49 5.27 -21.18
CA ASN A 268 28.24 5.34 -20.42
C ASN A 268 27.63 3.97 -20.08
N CYS A 269 28.48 2.97 -19.84
CA CYS A 269 28.04 1.59 -19.62
C CYS A 269 27.28 0.98 -20.80
N TYR A 270 27.61 1.41 -22.02
CA TYR A 270 26.94 0.99 -23.23
C TYR A 270 27.93 0.42 -24.25
N ILE A 271 28.18 -0.89 -24.16
CA ILE A 271 29.25 -1.56 -24.92
C ILE A 271 28.65 -2.55 -25.92
N ASN A 272 29.07 -2.45 -27.18
CA ASN A 272 28.59 -3.30 -28.29
C ASN A 272 27.06 -3.26 -28.43
N GLY A 273 26.49 -2.09 -28.16
CA GLY A 273 25.08 -1.84 -28.31
C GLY A 273 24.17 -2.46 -27.24
N ARG A 274 24.67 -2.66 -26.02
CA ARG A 274 23.92 -3.26 -24.89
C ARG A 274 24.16 -2.46 -23.61
N SER A 275 23.14 -2.35 -22.74
CA SER A 275 23.34 -1.79 -21.40
C SER A 275 24.03 -2.81 -20.50
N VAL A 276 25.35 -2.74 -20.43
CA VAL A 276 26.13 -3.72 -19.66
C VAL A 276 25.96 -3.55 -18.15
N PHE A 277 25.58 -2.36 -17.70
CA PHE A 277 25.21 -2.11 -16.31
C PHE A 277 23.83 -2.69 -15.97
N GLY A 278 22.83 -2.50 -16.85
CA GLY A 278 21.50 -3.08 -16.67
C GLY A 278 21.52 -4.62 -16.67
N LEU A 279 22.31 -5.23 -17.57
CA LEU A 279 22.47 -6.69 -17.59
C LEU A 279 23.20 -7.22 -16.34
N GLY A 280 24.21 -6.52 -15.83
CA GLY A 280 24.84 -6.93 -14.57
C GLY A 280 23.98 -6.65 -13.33
N ALA A 281 23.02 -5.72 -13.41
CA ALA A 281 21.96 -5.62 -12.41
C ALA A 281 21.06 -6.88 -12.40
N CYS A 282 20.84 -7.53 -13.56
CA CYS A 282 20.17 -8.82 -13.58
C CYS A 282 20.99 -9.90 -12.85
N HIS A 283 22.32 -9.93 -13.02
CA HIS A 283 23.19 -10.86 -12.28
C HIS A 283 23.17 -10.60 -10.78
N PHE A 284 23.13 -9.33 -10.36
CA PHE A 284 22.94 -9.00 -8.94
C PHE A 284 21.62 -9.58 -8.41
N ALA A 285 20.52 -9.42 -9.15
CA ALA A 285 19.21 -9.94 -8.74
C ALA A 285 19.17 -11.48 -8.73
N GLU A 286 19.82 -12.12 -9.70
CA GLU A 286 20.03 -13.57 -9.76
C GLU A 286 20.78 -14.08 -8.53
N GLU A 287 21.95 -13.50 -8.23
CA GLU A 287 22.75 -13.87 -7.05
C GLU A 287 21.98 -13.64 -5.74
N MET A 288 21.29 -12.50 -5.60
CA MET A 288 20.43 -12.25 -4.44
C MET A 288 19.32 -13.30 -4.32
N ARG A 289 18.71 -13.71 -5.43
CA ARG A 289 17.68 -14.76 -5.41
C ARG A 289 18.26 -16.11 -5.01
N GLU A 290 19.44 -16.48 -5.50
CA GLU A 290 20.12 -17.71 -5.09
C GLU A 290 20.46 -17.71 -3.59
N LEU A 291 20.93 -16.57 -3.06
CA LEU A 291 21.31 -16.42 -1.66
C LEU A 291 20.10 -16.37 -0.71
N LEU A 292 19.02 -15.68 -1.10
CA LEU A 292 17.84 -15.46 -0.25
C LEU A 292 16.80 -16.58 -0.35
N GLY A 293 16.75 -17.31 -1.46
CA GLY A 293 15.72 -18.31 -1.75
C GLY A 293 14.45 -17.71 -2.34
N GLU A 294 13.47 -18.59 -2.65
CA GLU A 294 12.25 -18.21 -3.36
C GLU A 294 11.24 -17.44 -2.50
N ASP A 295 11.25 -17.61 -1.17
CA ASP A 295 10.21 -17.13 -0.25
C ASP A 295 10.45 -15.73 0.32
N ARG A 296 11.47 -15.02 -0.18
CA ARG A 296 11.84 -13.65 0.23
C ARG A 296 11.43 -12.62 -0.83
N ILE A 297 11.04 -11.45 -0.34
CA ILE A 297 10.78 -10.27 -1.18
C ILE A 297 12.12 -9.73 -1.69
N LEU A 298 12.21 -9.54 -3.00
CA LEU A 298 13.29 -8.84 -3.67
C LEU A 298 12.66 -7.86 -4.66
N GLN A 299 12.74 -6.58 -4.31
CA GLN A 299 12.14 -5.48 -5.05
C GLN A 299 13.16 -4.38 -5.30
N PHE A 300 12.78 -3.49 -6.21
CA PHE A 300 13.52 -2.31 -6.60
C PHE A 300 12.55 -1.12 -6.67
N ASP A 301 13.06 0.08 -6.43
CA ASP A 301 12.33 1.33 -6.73
C ASP A 301 12.25 1.52 -8.25
N SER A 302 11.08 1.93 -8.71
CA SER A 302 10.95 2.61 -9.98
C SER A 302 9.88 3.71 -9.97
N GLY A 303 10.20 4.93 -10.40
CA GLY A 303 9.16 5.95 -10.68
C GLY A 303 8.40 5.75 -11.99
N GLU A 304 9.13 5.63 -13.11
CA GLU A 304 8.58 5.50 -14.48
C GLU A 304 9.43 4.52 -15.33
N PRO A 305 8.85 3.85 -16.35
CA PRO A 305 9.51 2.82 -17.17
C PRO A 305 10.90 3.16 -17.70
N LYS A 306 11.13 4.44 -18.04
CA LYS A 306 12.39 4.87 -18.67
C LYS A 306 13.61 4.70 -17.77
N ASN A 307 13.45 4.86 -16.46
CA ASN A 307 14.55 5.03 -15.52
C ASN A 307 14.72 3.87 -14.54
N GLY A 308 13.76 2.93 -14.46
CA GLY A 308 13.73 1.87 -13.46
C GLY A 308 14.42 0.56 -13.88
N PHE A 309 14.44 -0.39 -12.95
CA PHE A 309 14.88 -1.77 -13.15
C PHE A 309 13.98 -2.51 -14.17
N ARG A 310 14.51 -3.52 -14.87
CA ARG A 310 13.78 -4.22 -15.94
C ARG A 310 13.88 -5.75 -15.93
N CYS A 311 14.69 -6.38 -15.07
CA CYS A 311 14.81 -7.85 -15.11
C CYS A 311 13.66 -8.49 -14.33
N PHE A 312 12.64 -9.04 -15.01
CA PHE A 312 11.54 -9.68 -14.29
C PHE A 312 11.88 -11.07 -13.74
N GLU A 313 12.92 -11.71 -14.27
CA GLU A 313 13.19 -13.15 -14.06
C GLU A 313 13.52 -13.55 -12.61
N HIS A 314 14.12 -12.66 -11.81
CA HIS A 314 14.65 -12.98 -10.45
C HIS A 314 13.96 -12.24 -9.31
N ILE A 315 13.03 -11.35 -9.63
CA ILE A 315 12.33 -10.49 -8.66
C ILE A 315 10.88 -10.92 -8.49
N ASN A 316 10.27 -10.45 -7.41
CA ASN A 316 8.86 -10.67 -7.12
C ASN A 316 8.06 -9.39 -6.89
N GLY A 317 8.63 -8.24 -7.24
CA GLY A 317 7.85 -7.07 -7.61
C GLY A 317 8.64 -5.77 -7.58
N ILE A 318 7.92 -4.66 -7.41
CA ILE A 318 8.47 -3.30 -7.54
C ILE A 318 7.78 -2.34 -6.56
N GLU A 319 8.52 -1.38 -6.05
CA GLU A 319 7.98 -0.16 -5.48
C GLU A 319 7.82 0.88 -6.59
N LEU A 320 6.59 1.30 -6.90
CA LEU A 320 6.39 2.48 -7.73
C LEU A 320 6.43 3.75 -6.90
N GLU A 321 7.64 4.27 -6.74
CA GLU A 321 7.88 5.43 -5.90
C GLU A 321 7.17 6.69 -6.45
N ASN A 322 6.46 7.39 -5.57
CA ASN A 322 5.80 8.67 -5.88
C ASN A 322 4.76 8.55 -7.02
N PHE A 323 3.93 7.52 -6.93
CA PHE A 323 2.92 7.17 -7.93
C PHE A 323 1.75 8.17 -7.97
N PRO A 324 1.28 8.61 -9.16
CA PRO A 324 1.92 8.42 -10.46
C PRO A 324 3.11 9.37 -10.63
N SER A 325 4.21 8.91 -11.24
CA SER A 325 5.47 9.65 -11.53
C SER A 325 5.51 11.12 -11.04
N GLY A 326 5.87 11.35 -9.78
CA GLY A 326 6.03 12.72 -9.27
C GLY A 326 4.72 13.47 -8.98
N ASN A 327 3.61 12.75 -8.84
CA ASN A 327 2.24 13.25 -8.96
C ASN A 327 1.92 13.90 -10.32
N ASN A 328 2.61 13.52 -11.40
CA ASN A 328 2.21 13.93 -12.74
C ASN A 328 1.12 12.99 -13.26
N TYR A 329 -0.13 13.37 -13.02
CA TYR A 329 -1.25 12.52 -13.38
C TYR A 329 -1.45 12.40 -14.91
N GLU A 330 -0.97 13.34 -15.73
CA GLU A 330 -0.99 13.17 -17.20
C GLU A 330 -0.11 11.99 -17.67
N LYS A 331 0.76 11.47 -16.80
CA LYS A 331 1.52 10.22 -17.01
C LYS A 331 0.88 8.99 -16.39
N PHE A 332 -0.38 9.06 -15.97
CA PHE A 332 -1.05 7.97 -15.26
C PHE A 332 -1.00 6.65 -16.05
N SER A 333 -1.38 6.65 -17.34
CA SER A 333 -1.37 5.40 -18.14
C SER A 333 0.02 4.76 -18.19
N GLU A 334 1.08 5.56 -18.32
CA GLU A 334 2.46 5.06 -18.35
C GLU A 334 2.81 4.37 -17.02
N CYS A 335 2.50 5.01 -15.89
CA CYS A 335 2.79 4.46 -14.57
C CYS A 335 1.92 3.24 -14.24
N PHE A 336 0.64 3.26 -14.63
CA PHE A 336 -0.31 2.19 -14.35
C PHE A 336 -0.03 0.95 -15.19
N ILE A 337 0.36 1.12 -16.46
CA ILE A 337 0.85 0.01 -17.30
C ILE A 337 2.13 -0.57 -16.70
N HIS A 338 3.07 0.27 -16.24
CA HIS A 338 4.29 -0.17 -15.58
C HIS A 338 3.98 -1.02 -14.33
N LEU A 339 3.07 -0.57 -13.47
CA LEU A 339 2.62 -1.32 -12.29
C LEU A 339 2.02 -2.68 -12.67
N GLN A 340 1.15 -2.69 -13.69
CA GLN A 340 0.55 -3.91 -14.22
C GLN A 340 1.61 -4.89 -14.72
N GLN A 341 2.68 -4.41 -15.36
CA GLN A 341 3.71 -5.30 -15.90
C GLN A 341 4.48 -6.06 -14.84
N PHE A 342 4.83 -5.42 -13.72
CA PHE A 342 5.48 -6.15 -12.63
C PHE A 342 4.51 -7.12 -11.94
N THR A 343 3.22 -6.79 -11.90
CA THR A 343 2.18 -7.71 -11.41
C THR A 343 2.05 -8.93 -12.33
N ASP A 344 2.06 -8.72 -13.64
CA ASP A 344 1.88 -9.78 -14.64
C ASP A 344 3.13 -10.67 -14.82
N ASN A 345 4.32 -10.15 -14.55
CA ASN A 345 5.59 -10.81 -14.90
C ASN A 345 6.44 -11.26 -13.68
N ALA A 346 6.07 -10.94 -12.44
CA ALA A 346 6.76 -11.47 -11.25
C ALA A 346 6.80 -13.00 -11.28
N GLN A 347 7.98 -13.60 -11.03
CA GLN A 347 8.20 -15.05 -11.17
C GLN A 347 8.23 -15.83 -9.85
N TYR A 348 8.31 -15.15 -8.69
CA TYR A 348 8.37 -15.77 -7.36
C TYR A 348 7.25 -15.28 -6.45
N GLU A 349 6.93 -16.10 -5.45
CA GLU A 349 6.01 -15.74 -4.37
C GLU A 349 6.78 -15.33 -3.12
N PRO A 350 6.37 -14.27 -2.39
CA PRO A 350 5.18 -13.45 -2.59
C PRO A 350 5.33 -12.53 -3.80
N THR A 351 4.33 -12.47 -4.68
CA THR A 351 4.25 -11.34 -5.61
C THR A 351 3.89 -10.06 -4.83
N PHE A 352 4.85 -9.16 -4.66
CA PHE A 352 4.68 -7.94 -3.87
C PHE A 352 5.09 -6.74 -4.71
N SER A 353 4.11 -6.05 -5.27
CA SER A 353 4.29 -4.79 -6.00
C SER A 353 3.29 -3.77 -5.49
N TYR A 354 3.63 -2.48 -5.48
CA TYR A 354 2.72 -1.47 -4.97
C TYR A 354 2.94 -0.07 -5.54
N PRO A 355 1.87 0.72 -5.73
CA PRO A 355 2.00 2.16 -5.91
C PRO A 355 2.26 2.84 -4.56
N PHE A 356 3.28 3.70 -4.51
CA PHE A 356 3.60 4.49 -3.31
C PHE A 356 3.20 5.96 -3.44
N THR A 357 2.16 6.32 -2.66
CA THR A 357 1.72 7.71 -2.49
C THR A 357 2.70 8.44 -1.55
N LYS A 358 3.88 8.81 -2.07
CA LYS A 358 5.04 9.31 -1.30
C LYS A 358 4.88 10.71 -0.68
N THR A 359 3.98 11.56 -1.16
CA THR A 359 3.88 12.93 -0.64
C THR A 359 3.27 12.96 0.78
N ALA A 360 4.00 13.54 1.73
CA ALA A 360 3.71 13.50 3.17
C ALA A 360 2.27 13.87 3.55
N THR A 361 1.69 13.05 4.43
CA THR A 361 0.29 13.18 4.89
C THR A 361 -0.02 14.32 5.87
N TYR A 362 0.91 15.22 6.16
CA TYR A 362 0.62 16.39 7.02
C TYR A 362 -0.35 17.42 6.41
N VAL A 363 -0.67 17.24 5.13
CA VAL A 363 -1.25 18.29 4.28
C VAL A 363 -2.78 18.15 4.09
N PHE A 364 -3.37 17.06 4.56
CA PHE A 364 -4.73 16.67 4.20
C PHE A 364 -5.77 17.43 5.02
N GLY A 365 -6.12 18.60 4.46
CA GLY A 365 -7.09 19.58 4.96
C GLY A 365 -6.90 20.96 4.32
N GLY A 366 -5.72 21.27 3.75
CA GLY A 366 -5.39 22.64 3.33
C GLY A 366 -4.70 22.85 1.98
N GLU A 367 -3.87 21.93 1.46
CA GLU A 367 -3.18 22.17 0.19
C GLU A 367 -3.93 21.59 -1.01
N TYR A 368 -3.95 22.39 -2.08
CA TYR A 368 -4.48 22.02 -3.38
C TYR A 368 -3.32 21.76 -4.34
N PHE A 369 -3.30 20.59 -4.98
CA PHE A 369 -2.40 20.30 -6.09
C PHE A 369 -3.19 20.41 -7.40
N GLU A 370 -2.76 21.27 -8.32
CA GLU A 370 -3.48 21.54 -9.58
C GLU A 370 -4.97 21.90 -9.39
N GLY A 371 -5.31 22.52 -8.24
CA GLY A 371 -6.69 22.87 -7.90
C GLY A 371 -7.54 21.72 -7.32
N ARG A 372 -6.95 20.55 -7.02
CA ARG A 372 -7.61 19.40 -6.36
C ARG A 372 -7.17 19.25 -4.90
N LYS A 373 -8.09 18.83 -4.03
CA LYS A 373 -7.84 18.60 -2.59
C LYS A 373 -6.94 17.40 -2.38
N ALA A 374 -6.01 17.50 -1.44
CA ALA A 374 -5.07 16.42 -1.12
C ALA A 374 -5.66 14.98 -1.15
N ASP A 375 -6.86 14.74 -0.58
CA ASP A 375 -7.51 13.42 -0.47
C ASP A 375 -7.65 12.64 -1.79
N PHE A 376 -7.74 13.34 -2.92
CA PHE A 376 -7.83 12.68 -4.24
C PHE A 376 -6.61 11.80 -4.52
N ARG A 377 -5.41 12.25 -4.12
CA ARG A 377 -4.15 11.54 -4.39
C ARG A 377 -4.14 10.17 -3.72
N PHE A 378 -4.61 10.15 -2.47
CA PHE A 378 -4.76 8.93 -1.71
C PHE A 378 -5.79 7.99 -2.36
N ARG A 379 -6.97 8.51 -2.74
CA ARG A 379 -8.00 7.68 -3.41
C ARG A 379 -7.50 7.10 -4.72
N VAL A 380 -6.73 7.85 -5.52
CA VAL A 380 -6.13 7.37 -6.77
C VAL A 380 -5.09 6.27 -6.50
N GLY A 381 -4.18 6.46 -5.54
CA GLY A 381 -3.21 5.44 -5.15
C GLY A 381 -3.90 4.17 -4.64
N LEU A 382 -4.87 4.31 -3.74
CA LEU A 382 -5.64 3.20 -3.18
C LEU A 382 -6.46 2.48 -4.24
N ALA A 383 -7.10 3.21 -5.14
CA ALA A 383 -7.88 2.63 -6.23
C ALA A 383 -6.98 1.88 -7.22
N SER A 384 -5.84 2.45 -7.58
CA SER A 384 -4.85 1.79 -8.45
C SER A 384 -4.39 0.46 -7.87
N ALA A 385 -4.03 0.46 -6.59
CA ALA A 385 -3.67 -0.76 -5.85
C ALA A 385 -4.84 -1.76 -5.80
N THR A 386 -6.02 -1.32 -5.36
CA THR A 386 -7.18 -2.19 -5.15
C THR A 386 -7.69 -2.80 -6.46
N ILE A 387 -7.69 -2.03 -7.55
CA ILE A 387 -8.05 -2.51 -8.90
C ILE A 387 -7.06 -3.59 -9.35
N MET A 388 -5.77 -3.43 -9.08
CA MET A 388 -4.76 -4.44 -9.44
C MET A 388 -4.68 -5.62 -8.46
N GLY A 389 -5.31 -5.53 -7.29
CA GLY A 389 -5.19 -6.54 -6.25
C GLY A 389 -3.85 -6.47 -5.52
N LEU A 390 -3.33 -5.25 -5.37
CA LEU A 390 -2.05 -4.95 -4.77
C LEU A 390 -2.23 -4.26 -3.40
N PRO A 391 -1.20 -4.28 -2.55
CA PRO A 391 -1.06 -3.32 -1.47
C PRO A 391 -1.24 -1.88 -1.91
N HIS A 392 -1.86 -1.05 -1.07
CA HIS A 392 -1.71 0.40 -1.19
C HIS A 392 -0.77 0.94 -0.13
N THR A 393 0.17 1.78 -0.57
CA THR A 393 1.22 2.32 0.29
C THR A 393 1.21 3.85 0.26
N TYR A 394 1.44 4.48 1.42
CA TYR A 394 1.41 5.95 1.52
C TYR A 394 2.34 6.46 2.63
N ALA A 395 2.91 7.66 2.42
CA ALA A 395 3.87 8.26 3.34
C ALA A 395 3.17 8.91 4.54
N ALA A 396 3.25 8.28 5.71
CA ALA A 396 2.73 8.83 6.96
C ALA A 396 3.81 9.67 7.70
N MET A 397 3.58 10.96 7.92
CA MET A 397 4.39 11.78 8.85
C MET A 397 3.76 11.78 10.25
N PRO A 398 4.53 12.00 11.34
CA PRO A 398 3.96 12.02 12.68
C PRO A 398 3.07 13.26 12.84
N SER A 399 1.92 13.13 13.51
CA SER A 399 0.98 14.23 13.79
C SER A 399 1.67 15.40 14.53
N ASN A 400 1.86 16.59 13.93
CA ASN A 400 2.08 17.88 14.61
C ASN A 400 1.07 18.08 15.75
N ALA A 401 1.54 17.89 16.97
CA ALA A 401 1.29 18.81 18.08
C ALA A 401 2.37 18.57 19.14
N ALA A 402 3.52 19.22 19.01
CA ALA A 402 4.47 19.64 20.05
C ALA A 402 4.83 18.74 21.27
N SER A 403 4.39 17.48 21.38
CA SER A 403 4.61 16.67 22.58
C SER A 403 4.58 15.16 22.40
N ASP A 404 4.24 14.62 21.23
CA ASP A 404 4.26 13.18 21.03
C ASP A 404 4.92 12.78 19.70
N THR A 405 6.24 12.62 19.76
CA THR A 405 7.09 12.15 18.65
C THR A 405 6.96 10.64 18.41
N ASN A 406 6.11 9.95 19.17
CA ASN A 406 6.14 8.50 19.31
C ASN A 406 4.89 7.79 18.72
N SER A 407 3.92 8.53 18.19
CA SER A 407 2.69 7.98 17.64
C SER A 407 2.50 8.34 16.16
N PHE A 408 2.84 7.42 15.26
CA PHE A 408 2.46 7.48 13.84
C PHE A 408 1.17 6.67 13.66
N GLY A 409 0.07 7.33 13.30
CA GLY A 409 -1.20 6.65 13.04
C GLY A 409 -1.28 6.15 11.61
N LEU A 410 -1.76 4.90 11.42
CA LEU A 410 -2.52 4.58 10.21
C LEU A 410 -3.63 5.63 10.11
N PHE A 411 -3.62 6.44 9.05
CA PHE A 411 -4.66 7.43 8.85
C PHE A 411 -5.98 6.67 8.62
N TYR A 412 -7.00 7.05 9.38
CA TYR A 412 -8.34 6.48 9.30
C TYR A 412 -9.04 7.00 8.03
N TRP A 413 -8.60 6.51 6.87
CA TRP A 413 -9.26 6.79 5.60
C TRP A 413 -10.58 6.03 5.49
N ASP A 414 -11.66 6.73 5.18
CA ASP A 414 -13.01 6.15 5.09
C ASP A 414 -13.03 4.90 4.18
N GLU A 415 -12.29 4.94 3.08
CA GLU A 415 -12.20 3.85 2.09
C GLU A 415 -11.62 2.55 2.66
N TYR A 416 -10.75 2.63 3.69
CA TYR A 416 -10.17 1.44 4.29
C TYR A 416 -11.16 0.64 5.14
N PHE A 417 -12.09 1.31 5.81
CA PHE A 417 -13.05 0.67 6.72
C PHE A 417 -14.51 0.84 6.30
N GLY A 418 -14.76 1.29 5.06
CA GLY A 418 -16.10 1.41 4.51
C GLY A 418 -16.90 2.57 5.10
N GLY A 419 -16.21 3.63 5.53
CA GLY A 419 -16.79 4.81 6.16
C GLY A 419 -17.54 4.47 7.45
N ASP A 420 -18.82 4.76 7.51
CA ASP A 420 -19.72 4.44 8.63
C ASP A 420 -19.87 2.94 8.95
N MET A 421 -19.36 2.04 8.10
CA MET A 421 -19.37 0.59 8.37
C MET A 421 -18.34 0.15 9.41
N ASP A 422 -17.26 0.90 9.61
CA ASP A 422 -16.11 0.54 10.46
C ASP A 422 -15.64 -0.93 10.31
N ASN A 423 -15.59 -1.40 9.07
CA ASN A 423 -15.25 -2.76 8.71
C ASN A 423 -14.14 -2.78 7.65
N TRP A 424 -12.96 -3.25 8.03
CA TRP A 424 -11.78 -3.32 7.14
C TRP A 424 -11.88 -4.41 6.07
N LYS A 425 -12.94 -5.22 6.11
CA LYS A 425 -13.27 -6.25 5.11
C LYS A 425 -14.57 -5.92 4.38
N TRP A 426 -15.04 -4.67 4.44
CA TRP A 426 -16.35 -4.26 3.94
C TRP A 426 -16.55 -4.59 2.45
N LEU A 427 -15.50 -4.42 1.63
CA LEU A 427 -15.57 -4.56 0.19
C LEU A 427 -15.74 -6.01 -0.26
N GLY A 428 -15.17 -6.96 0.50
CA GLY A 428 -15.20 -8.40 0.20
C GLY A 428 -14.21 -8.84 -0.88
N ALA A 429 -14.41 -10.03 -1.43
CA ALA A 429 -13.53 -10.56 -2.49
C ALA A 429 -13.78 -9.91 -3.85
N PRO A 430 -12.77 -9.80 -4.73
CA PRO A 430 -12.98 -9.33 -6.09
C PRO A 430 -13.84 -10.35 -6.86
N SER A 431 -14.97 -9.90 -7.38
CA SER A 431 -15.87 -10.72 -8.22
C SER A 431 -15.49 -10.69 -9.70
N SER A 432 -14.57 -9.81 -10.09
CA SER A 432 -14.02 -9.72 -11.45
C SER A 432 -12.55 -9.31 -11.45
N GLY A 433 -11.89 -9.50 -12.59
CA GLY A 433 -10.64 -8.78 -12.89
C GLY A 433 -10.89 -7.28 -13.12
N PRO A 434 -9.82 -6.49 -13.24
CA PRO A 434 -9.91 -5.08 -13.62
C PRO A 434 -10.47 -4.92 -15.04
N VAL A 435 -11.32 -3.92 -15.23
CA VAL A 435 -11.95 -3.59 -16.51
C VAL A 435 -11.65 -2.14 -16.87
N GLN A 436 -11.13 -1.92 -18.08
CA GLN A 436 -10.96 -0.60 -18.67
C GLN A 436 -12.20 -0.24 -19.51
N TYR A 437 -12.66 0.99 -19.35
CA TYR A 437 -13.82 1.57 -20.03
C TYR A 437 -13.38 2.60 -21.08
N PHE A 438 -14.24 2.82 -22.08
CA PHE A 438 -13.91 3.64 -23.26
C PHE A 438 -14.94 4.73 -23.53
N ASP A 439 -15.73 5.10 -22.53
CA ASP A 439 -16.88 5.99 -22.62
C ASP A 439 -16.50 7.40 -23.13
N HIS A 440 -15.26 7.84 -22.87
CA HIS A 440 -14.74 9.13 -23.33
C HIS A 440 -14.07 9.07 -24.72
N LEU A 441 -13.89 7.89 -25.32
CA LEU A 441 -13.25 7.77 -26.64
C LEU A 441 -14.20 8.20 -27.75
N GLY A 442 -13.69 9.07 -28.62
CA GLY A 442 -14.31 9.36 -29.90
C GLY A 442 -14.36 8.12 -30.80
N THR A 443 -15.34 8.08 -31.69
CA THR A 443 -15.59 6.92 -32.57
C THR A 443 -14.70 6.88 -33.82
N THR A 444 -14.03 7.99 -34.14
CA THR A 444 -13.19 8.12 -35.34
C THR A 444 -11.74 7.77 -35.02
N ASN A 445 -11.21 6.75 -35.69
CA ASN A 445 -9.77 6.49 -35.70
C ASN A 445 -9.08 7.51 -36.63
N ILE A 446 -8.27 8.40 -36.07
CA ILE A 446 -7.55 9.45 -36.79
C ILE A 446 -6.49 8.86 -37.73
N LEU A 447 -5.97 7.66 -37.43
CA LEU A 447 -4.97 6.97 -38.27
C LEU A 447 -5.60 6.06 -39.33
N ASP A 448 -6.92 6.07 -39.52
CA ASP A 448 -7.57 5.17 -40.47
C ASP A 448 -7.05 5.38 -41.90
N GLY A 449 -6.70 4.28 -42.56
CA GLY A 449 -6.07 4.29 -43.89
C GLY A 449 -4.63 4.84 -43.93
N MET A 450 -4.03 5.21 -42.80
CA MET A 450 -2.64 5.68 -42.73
C MET A 450 -1.66 4.52 -42.49
N SER A 451 -0.43 4.68 -42.97
CA SER A 451 0.69 3.79 -42.66
C SER A 451 1.87 4.62 -42.17
N PRO A 452 2.66 4.12 -41.20
CA PRO A 452 3.78 4.88 -40.68
C PRO A 452 4.87 5.01 -41.74
N ALA A 453 5.47 6.19 -41.84
CA ALA A 453 6.75 6.36 -42.51
C ALA A 453 7.87 5.82 -41.60
N GLU A 454 8.68 4.93 -42.16
CA GLU A 454 9.87 4.39 -41.49
C GLU A 454 11.03 5.38 -41.61
N MET A 455 11.71 5.64 -40.50
CA MET A 455 12.90 6.49 -40.48
C MET A 455 13.93 5.89 -39.53
N ILE A 456 15.14 5.69 -40.05
CA ILE A 456 16.32 5.30 -39.27
C ILE A 456 17.20 6.55 -39.14
N VAL A 457 17.49 6.95 -37.91
CA VAL A 457 18.35 8.09 -37.61
C VAL A 457 19.80 7.72 -37.89
N THR A 458 20.61 8.70 -38.33
CA THR A 458 22.03 8.52 -38.61
C THR A 458 22.75 7.75 -37.50
N ASN A 459 23.60 6.79 -37.87
CA ASN A 459 24.37 5.89 -37.00
C ASN A 459 23.55 4.81 -36.27
N PHE A 460 22.28 4.64 -36.62
CA PHE A 460 21.49 3.45 -36.30
C PHE A 460 21.33 2.60 -37.56
N ASP A 461 21.24 1.28 -37.40
CA ASP A 461 20.77 0.36 -38.43
C ASP A 461 19.74 -0.60 -37.85
N ALA A 462 18.73 -0.94 -38.66
CA ALA A 462 17.71 -1.89 -38.29
C ALA A 462 17.12 -2.60 -39.51
N ILE A 463 16.62 -3.80 -39.27
CA ILE A 463 15.82 -4.57 -40.22
C ILE A 463 14.35 -4.36 -39.86
N ILE A 464 13.56 -3.92 -40.83
CA ILE A 464 12.11 -3.72 -40.67
C ILE A 464 11.38 -4.62 -41.68
N GLU A 465 10.59 -5.56 -41.17
CA GLU A 465 9.84 -6.52 -41.98
C GLU A 465 8.34 -6.45 -41.70
N ASP A 466 7.55 -6.36 -42.76
CA ASP A 466 6.10 -6.50 -42.68
C ASP A 466 5.70 -7.98 -42.63
N SER A 467 4.94 -8.35 -41.60
CA SER A 467 4.34 -9.68 -41.52
C SER A 467 2.97 -9.62 -40.86
N SER A 468 1.94 -10.12 -41.56
CA SER A 468 0.57 -10.26 -41.03
C SER A 468 -0.05 -8.96 -40.50
N GLY A 469 0.29 -7.81 -41.07
CA GLY A 469 -0.21 -6.50 -40.62
C GLY A 469 0.58 -5.87 -39.48
N TYR A 470 1.72 -6.46 -39.10
CA TYR A 470 2.63 -5.96 -38.08
C TYR A 470 3.99 -5.62 -38.69
N LYS A 471 4.64 -4.60 -38.11
CA LYS A 471 6.06 -4.27 -38.31
C LYS A 471 6.88 -5.10 -37.34
N ASN A 472 7.87 -5.82 -37.84
CA ASN A 472 8.88 -6.53 -37.06
C ASN A 472 10.18 -5.75 -37.20
N ILE A 473 10.62 -5.14 -36.11
CA ILE A 473 11.77 -4.25 -36.08
C ILE A 473 12.86 -4.97 -35.29
N GLU A 474 14.02 -5.20 -35.91
CA GLU A 474 15.22 -5.71 -35.27
C GLU A 474 16.34 -4.69 -35.38
N ILE A 475 16.81 -4.18 -34.24
CA ILE A 475 17.92 -3.22 -34.21
C ILE A 475 19.23 -3.98 -34.45
N THR A 476 20.00 -3.61 -35.47
CA THR A 476 21.26 -4.29 -35.82
C THR A 476 22.49 -3.48 -35.47
N GLN A 477 22.37 -2.16 -35.40
CA GLN A 477 23.45 -1.26 -34.98
C GLN A 477 22.87 -0.03 -34.31
N ILE A 478 23.62 0.49 -33.33
CA ILE A 478 23.37 1.75 -32.66
C ILE A 478 24.70 2.48 -32.43
N PRO A 479 24.70 3.79 -32.13
CA PRO A 479 25.92 4.56 -31.97
C PRO A 479 26.76 4.08 -30.79
N ASP A 480 28.08 4.11 -30.95
CA ASP A 480 29.05 3.74 -29.91
C ASP A 480 28.94 4.60 -28.64
N ILE A 481 28.45 5.83 -28.79
CA ILE A 481 28.16 6.72 -27.65
C ILE A 481 26.70 7.15 -27.76
N LEU A 482 25.84 6.64 -26.88
CA LEU A 482 24.52 7.23 -26.67
C LEU A 482 24.70 8.52 -25.85
N ILE A 483 24.60 9.66 -26.53
CA ILE A 483 24.64 10.99 -25.89
C ILE A 483 23.38 11.21 -25.02
N ASN A 484 22.27 10.54 -25.37
CA ASN A 484 21.04 10.48 -24.59
C ASN A 484 20.47 9.07 -24.64
N ASN A 485 20.29 8.42 -23.49
CA ASN A 485 19.83 7.02 -23.31
C ASN A 485 18.39 6.73 -23.85
N HIS A 486 17.79 7.69 -24.55
CA HIS A 486 16.40 7.65 -25.04
C HIS A 486 16.25 8.30 -26.42
N GLN A 487 17.30 8.33 -27.24
CA GLN A 487 17.26 8.88 -28.58
C GLN A 487 16.30 8.07 -29.47
N LEU A 488 15.57 8.75 -30.35
CA LEU A 488 14.63 8.14 -31.30
C LEU A 488 15.39 7.52 -32.50
N GLY A 489 16.07 6.39 -32.28
CA GLY A 489 16.94 5.74 -33.27
C GLY A 489 16.22 5.24 -34.52
N VAL A 490 15.24 4.37 -34.33
CA VAL A 490 14.32 3.91 -35.38
C VAL A 490 12.92 4.43 -35.07
N ASN A 491 12.23 4.95 -36.07
CA ASN A 491 10.96 5.64 -35.91
C ASN A 491 9.91 5.09 -36.89
N LEU A 492 8.73 4.79 -36.36
CA LEU A 492 7.50 4.68 -37.13
C LEU A 492 6.71 5.98 -36.93
N LYS A 493 6.66 6.81 -37.97
CA LYS A 493 6.13 8.18 -37.92
C LYS A 493 4.80 8.29 -38.67
N PHE A 494 3.77 8.75 -37.98
CA PHE A 494 2.49 9.14 -38.55
C PHE A 494 2.39 10.68 -38.58
N PRO A 495 2.27 11.31 -39.76
CA PRO A 495 1.82 12.69 -39.82
C PRO A 495 0.34 12.75 -39.42
N VAL A 496 -0.01 13.62 -38.46
CA VAL A 496 -1.39 13.78 -38.00
C VAL A 496 -2.03 15.06 -38.56
N PRO A 497 -3.37 15.14 -38.64
CA PRO A 497 -4.06 16.31 -39.15
C PRO A 497 -3.71 17.63 -38.45
N ASP A 498 -3.77 18.74 -39.19
CA ASP A 498 -3.38 20.07 -38.68
C ASP A 498 -4.35 20.63 -37.62
N ASP A 499 -5.59 20.14 -37.59
CA ASP A 499 -6.68 20.61 -36.74
C ASP A 499 -6.72 19.94 -35.36
N LEU A 500 -5.77 19.05 -35.04
CA LEU A 500 -5.62 18.49 -33.69
C LEU A 500 -5.18 19.56 -32.68
N ASP A 501 -5.72 19.46 -31.47
CA ASP A 501 -5.58 20.38 -30.35
C ASP A 501 -4.83 19.73 -29.17
N THR A 502 -4.83 20.36 -27.98
CA THR A 502 -4.19 19.85 -26.76
C THR A 502 -5.15 19.19 -25.78
N CYS A 503 -6.27 18.65 -26.28
CA CYS A 503 -7.16 17.82 -25.46
C CYS A 503 -6.55 16.42 -25.23
N GLU A 504 -7.28 15.56 -24.54
CA GLU A 504 -6.87 14.16 -24.35
C GLU A 504 -7.01 13.36 -25.65
N TYR A 505 -6.06 12.47 -25.90
CA TYR A 505 -6.13 11.48 -26.96
C TYR A 505 -5.76 10.11 -26.41
N THR A 506 -6.34 9.07 -27.01
CA THR A 506 -5.99 7.68 -26.71
C THR A 506 -5.19 7.11 -27.86
N ILE A 507 -3.98 6.65 -27.55
CA ILE A 507 -3.15 5.85 -28.46
C ILE A 507 -3.43 4.38 -28.16
N GLN A 508 -3.74 3.61 -29.19
CA GLN A 508 -3.89 2.15 -29.11
C GLN A 508 -2.97 1.47 -30.12
N PHE A 509 -2.29 0.41 -29.71
CA PHE A 509 -1.47 -0.42 -30.59
C PHE A 509 -1.31 -1.82 -29.98
N ASP A 510 -1.01 -2.79 -30.82
CA ASP A 510 -0.64 -4.13 -30.39
C ASP A 510 0.87 -4.28 -30.46
N ALA A 511 1.49 -4.83 -29.42
CA ALA A 511 2.93 -5.04 -29.42
C ALA A 511 3.39 -6.23 -28.56
N LYS A 512 4.58 -6.71 -28.86
CA LYS A 512 5.42 -7.58 -28.03
C LYS A 512 6.89 -7.36 -28.37
N CYS A 513 7.80 -7.83 -27.52
CA CYS A 513 9.21 -7.91 -27.83
C CYS A 513 9.77 -9.33 -27.68
N ARG A 514 11.01 -9.51 -28.12
CA ARG A 514 11.83 -10.67 -27.76
C ARG A 514 12.47 -10.42 -26.40
N THR A 515 12.05 -11.20 -25.40
CA THR A 515 12.53 -11.05 -24.02
C THR A 515 13.75 -11.89 -23.66
N THR A 516 14.19 -12.77 -24.57
CA THR A 516 15.40 -13.58 -24.39
C THR A 516 16.51 -13.13 -25.32
N SER A 517 17.71 -12.93 -24.77
CA SER A 517 18.91 -12.60 -25.54
C SER A 517 20.19 -13.13 -24.89
N GLY A 518 21.18 -13.46 -25.72
CA GLY A 518 22.51 -13.82 -25.25
C GLY A 518 23.45 -12.61 -25.22
N TYR A 519 24.38 -12.57 -24.27
CA TYR A 519 25.50 -11.62 -24.26
C TYR A 519 26.65 -12.17 -23.40
N LEU A 520 27.89 -12.06 -23.89
CA LEU A 520 29.11 -12.58 -23.22
C LEU A 520 29.00 -14.03 -22.70
N GLY A 521 28.26 -14.89 -23.41
CA GLY A 521 28.06 -16.29 -23.03
C GLY A 521 26.93 -16.55 -22.03
N ASN A 522 26.32 -15.49 -21.45
CA ASN A 522 25.14 -15.58 -20.61
C ASN A 522 23.86 -15.49 -21.44
N VAL A 523 22.76 -16.03 -20.90
CA VAL A 523 21.41 -15.92 -21.47
C VAL A 523 20.55 -15.18 -20.46
N TYR A 524 19.92 -14.10 -20.91
CA TYR A 524 19.01 -13.31 -20.09
C TYR A 524 17.58 -13.53 -20.60
N ASN A 525 16.65 -13.88 -19.72
CA ASN A 525 15.24 -14.01 -20.05
C ASN A 525 14.40 -12.90 -19.41
N ASN A 526 13.18 -12.75 -19.92
CA ASN A 526 12.18 -11.82 -19.38
C ASN A 526 12.69 -10.37 -19.24
N ILE A 527 13.58 -9.93 -20.13
CA ILE A 527 13.97 -8.52 -20.24
C ILE A 527 13.02 -7.84 -21.22
N PRO A 528 12.17 -6.91 -20.77
CA PRO A 528 11.27 -6.17 -21.62
C PRO A 528 12.02 -5.10 -22.42
N SER A 529 11.41 -4.67 -23.53
CA SER A 529 11.95 -3.61 -24.38
C SER A 529 11.31 -2.27 -24.12
N LEU A 530 12.10 -1.21 -23.94
CA LEU A 530 11.59 0.14 -23.85
C LEU A 530 11.23 0.69 -25.24
N ILE A 531 10.02 1.22 -25.37
CA ILE A 531 9.62 2.05 -26.51
C ILE A 531 9.25 3.46 -26.04
N LEU A 532 9.53 4.44 -26.90
CA LEU A 532 9.13 5.82 -26.72
C LEU A 532 7.97 6.14 -27.65
N ILE A 533 6.89 6.66 -27.10
CA ILE A 533 5.76 7.20 -27.87
C ILE A 533 5.83 8.72 -27.76
N ARG A 534 5.98 9.41 -28.89
CA ARG A 534 5.93 10.87 -28.94
C ARG A 534 4.73 11.32 -29.75
N PHE A 535 3.84 12.09 -29.14
CA PHE A 535 2.70 12.68 -29.82
C PHE A 535 2.67 14.17 -29.58
N MET A 536 2.81 14.96 -30.65
CA MET A 536 2.75 16.42 -30.59
C MET A 536 3.62 16.99 -29.45
N ASN A 537 4.90 16.60 -29.46
CA ASN A 537 5.95 16.93 -28.48
C ASN A 537 5.76 16.41 -27.03
N THR A 538 4.66 15.74 -26.70
CA THR A 538 4.52 14.96 -25.45
C THR A 538 5.15 13.58 -25.61
N ARG A 539 5.78 13.06 -24.54
CA ARG A 539 6.50 11.78 -24.53
C ARG A 539 5.97 10.85 -23.45
N HIS A 540 5.71 9.60 -23.82
CA HIS A 540 5.45 8.50 -22.90
C HIS A 540 6.40 7.34 -23.18
N TYR A 541 6.73 6.60 -22.13
CA TYR A 541 7.61 5.44 -22.18
C TYR A 541 6.84 4.19 -21.77
N ILE A 542 7.01 3.09 -22.49
CA ILE A 542 6.32 1.84 -22.20
C ILE A 542 7.31 0.69 -22.34
N LEU A 543 7.29 -0.26 -21.41
CA LEU A 543 7.99 -1.52 -21.57
C LEU A 543 7.12 -2.47 -22.40
N LEU A 544 7.72 -3.27 -23.27
CA LEU A 544 7.06 -4.33 -24.00
C LEU A 544 7.51 -5.66 -23.45
N ASP A 545 6.60 -6.57 -23.10
CA ASP A 545 6.96 -7.92 -22.68
C ASP A 545 6.85 -8.92 -23.85
N GLY A 546 7.02 -10.21 -23.57
CA GLY A 546 7.03 -11.26 -24.59
C GLY A 546 5.65 -11.57 -25.18
N SER A 547 4.58 -11.08 -24.56
CA SER A 547 3.20 -11.41 -24.90
C SER A 547 2.61 -10.39 -25.86
N LEU A 548 2.04 -10.85 -26.97
CA LEU A 548 1.34 -9.96 -27.91
C LEU A 548 0.04 -9.50 -27.27
N LYS A 549 -0.04 -8.22 -26.92
CA LYS A 549 -1.23 -7.61 -26.31
C LYS A 549 -1.48 -6.20 -26.83
N THR A 550 -2.69 -5.71 -26.60
CA THR A 550 -3.09 -4.35 -26.93
C THR A 550 -2.74 -3.41 -25.78
N TYR A 551 -1.91 -2.42 -26.07
CA TYR A 551 -1.62 -1.29 -25.20
C TYR A 551 -2.58 -0.14 -25.50
N ARG A 552 -3.05 0.53 -24.44
CA ARG A 552 -3.88 1.73 -24.53
C ARG A 552 -3.39 2.73 -23.50
N LEU A 553 -3.09 3.94 -23.95
CA LEU A 553 -2.68 5.02 -23.08
C LEU A 553 -3.36 6.32 -23.48
N THR A 554 -3.77 7.08 -22.48
CA THR A 554 -4.14 8.48 -22.65
C THR A 554 -2.86 9.30 -22.76
N ILE A 555 -2.88 10.28 -23.63
CA ILE A 555 -1.82 11.26 -23.80
C ILE A 555 -2.44 12.64 -23.96
N VAL A 556 -1.81 13.64 -23.33
CA VAL A 556 -2.18 15.05 -23.48
C VAL A 556 -1.04 15.76 -24.22
N PRO A 557 -1.25 16.19 -25.48
CA PRO A 557 -0.29 17.01 -26.20
C PRO A 557 0.05 18.30 -25.46
N ASN A 558 1.34 18.64 -25.39
CA ASN A 558 1.85 19.89 -24.82
C ASN A 558 2.13 20.97 -25.88
N ASP A 559 1.93 20.63 -27.16
CA ASP A 559 2.21 21.48 -28.31
C ASP A 559 1.14 21.26 -29.39
N THR A 560 0.97 22.25 -30.26
CA THR A 560 0.16 22.14 -31.49
C THR A 560 1.00 22.30 -32.76
N VAL A 561 2.30 22.58 -32.65
CA VAL A 561 3.22 22.78 -33.78
C VAL A 561 3.79 21.46 -34.29
N ASP A 562 4.28 20.55 -33.42
CA ASP A 562 4.67 19.20 -33.84
C ASP A 562 3.44 18.40 -34.28
N LYS A 563 3.25 18.15 -35.58
CA LYS A 563 2.11 17.39 -36.13
C LYS A 563 2.45 15.92 -36.38
N ASN A 564 3.04 15.26 -35.38
CA ASN A 564 3.49 13.87 -35.53
C ASN A 564 3.13 13.00 -34.32
N LEU A 565 2.71 11.77 -34.61
CA LEU A 565 2.76 10.64 -33.70
C LEU A 565 3.94 9.74 -34.11
N ILE A 566 4.82 9.43 -33.18
CA ILE A 566 6.04 8.67 -33.43
C ILE A 566 6.13 7.54 -32.41
N PHE A 567 6.32 6.32 -32.90
CA PHE A 567 6.79 5.19 -32.10
C PHE A 567 8.29 5.03 -32.36
N GLY A 568 9.08 5.17 -31.31
CA GLY A 568 10.53 5.16 -31.34
C GLY A 568 11.15 3.96 -30.65
N PHE A 569 12.20 3.43 -31.28
CA PHE A 569 12.93 2.24 -30.85
C PHE A 569 14.43 2.54 -30.87
N ALA A 570 15.11 2.33 -29.74
CA ALA A 570 16.56 2.54 -29.64
C ALA A 570 17.20 1.79 -28.46
N ASP A 571 16.53 0.75 -27.98
CA ASP A 571 16.85 0.16 -26.68
C ASP A 571 18.22 -0.54 -26.71
N GLU A 572 18.37 -1.61 -27.51
CA GLU A 572 19.57 -2.44 -27.57
C GLU A 572 19.70 -3.18 -28.92
N VAL A 573 20.94 -3.50 -29.32
CA VAL A 573 21.23 -4.33 -30.51
C VAL A 573 20.68 -5.74 -30.33
N SER A 574 20.22 -6.30 -31.44
CA SER A 574 19.46 -7.54 -31.56
C SER A 574 18.07 -7.47 -30.93
N ASN A 575 17.68 -6.40 -30.24
CA ASN A 575 16.31 -6.30 -29.73
C ASN A 575 15.30 -6.37 -30.89
N ARG A 576 14.25 -7.19 -30.71
CA ARG A 576 13.23 -7.42 -31.73
C ARG A 576 11.85 -7.08 -31.18
N VAL A 577 11.17 -6.15 -31.84
CA VAL A 577 9.81 -5.72 -31.50
C VAL A 577 8.86 -6.07 -32.64
N THR A 578 7.72 -6.66 -32.31
CA THR A 578 6.57 -6.81 -33.22
C THR A 578 5.52 -5.80 -32.80
N ILE A 579 5.13 -4.90 -33.68
CA ILE A 579 4.17 -3.81 -33.38
C ILE A 579 3.23 -3.53 -34.55
N GLY A 580 1.96 -3.26 -34.27
CA GLY A 580 0.94 -3.04 -35.30
C GLY A 580 -0.39 -2.55 -34.74
N ASN A 581 -1.43 -2.55 -35.58
CA ASN A 581 -2.80 -2.15 -35.19
C ASN A 581 -2.88 -0.77 -34.52
N PHE A 582 -2.10 0.19 -35.03
CA PHE A 582 -2.05 1.56 -34.55
C PHE A 582 -3.39 2.28 -34.73
N LYS A 583 -3.86 2.92 -33.66
CA LYS A 583 -5.06 3.77 -33.66
C LYS A 583 -4.82 4.98 -32.78
N LEU A 584 -5.48 6.08 -33.15
CA LEU A 584 -5.49 7.31 -32.39
C LEU A 584 -6.93 7.81 -32.33
N PHE A 585 -7.44 8.02 -31.12
CA PHE A 585 -8.78 8.53 -30.88
C PHE A 585 -8.71 9.82 -30.06
N LYS A 586 -9.63 10.76 -30.30
CA LYS A 586 -9.84 11.90 -29.39
C LYS A 586 -10.51 11.38 -28.11
N GLY A 587 -10.13 11.89 -26.95
CA GLY A 587 -10.59 11.45 -25.62
C GLY A 587 -9.64 10.51 -24.90
N GLY A 588 -9.71 10.48 -23.56
CA GLY A 588 -8.88 9.63 -22.69
C GLY A 588 -9.51 8.27 -22.36
N CYS A 589 -8.67 7.28 -22.04
CA CYS A 589 -9.06 5.89 -21.78
C CYS A 589 -8.76 5.41 -20.35
N ASP A 590 -8.29 6.28 -19.46
CA ASP A 590 -7.97 5.89 -18.07
C ASP A 590 -9.21 5.85 -17.16
N LEU A 591 -10.20 5.08 -17.61
CA LEU A 591 -11.43 4.78 -16.89
C LEU A 591 -11.35 3.32 -16.47
N TRP A 592 -11.26 3.05 -15.17
CA TRP A 592 -11.04 1.72 -14.65
C TRP A 592 -12.05 1.36 -13.58
N GLN A 593 -12.46 0.09 -13.55
CA GLN A 593 -13.33 -0.44 -12.50
C GLN A 593 -12.87 -1.84 -12.10
N ARG A 594 -13.08 -2.18 -10.84
CA ARG A 594 -13.11 -3.56 -10.39
C ARG A 594 -14.31 -3.80 -9.48
N ASP A 595 -14.99 -4.92 -9.72
CA ASP A 595 -16.16 -5.33 -8.96
C ASP A 595 -15.77 -6.24 -7.82
N PHE A 596 -16.44 -6.06 -6.68
CA PHE A 596 -16.27 -6.87 -5.48
C PHE A 596 -17.62 -7.41 -4.99
N GLU A 597 -17.57 -8.41 -4.11
CA GLU A 597 -18.75 -9.03 -3.50
C GLU A 597 -19.73 -8.00 -2.93
N ASN A 598 -19.22 -6.97 -2.25
CA ASN A 598 -20.03 -6.00 -1.52
C ASN A 598 -19.87 -4.56 -2.04
N GLY A 599 -19.23 -4.34 -3.18
CA GLY A 599 -18.99 -2.99 -3.66
C GLY A 599 -18.27 -2.90 -5.00
N LYS A 600 -17.83 -1.69 -5.34
CA LYS A 600 -17.01 -1.40 -6.53
C LYS A 600 -15.95 -0.38 -6.20
N VAL A 601 -14.83 -0.49 -6.88
CA VAL A 601 -13.79 0.56 -6.96
C VAL A 601 -13.77 1.06 -8.39
N ILE A 602 -13.94 2.36 -8.57
CA ILE A 602 -14.08 3.01 -9.87
C ILE A 602 -13.13 4.20 -9.91
N MET A 603 -12.35 4.33 -10.98
CA MET A 603 -11.29 5.32 -11.11
C MET A 603 -11.39 6.03 -12.46
N ASN A 604 -11.27 7.35 -12.45
CA ASN A 604 -11.29 8.22 -13.62
C ASN A 604 -10.06 9.12 -13.60
N MET A 605 -9.06 8.77 -14.41
CA MET A 605 -7.85 9.57 -14.59
C MET A 605 -7.87 10.38 -15.88
N THR A 606 -9.06 10.68 -16.39
CA THR A 606 -9.27 11.59 -17.52
C THR A 606 -9.63 13.01 -17.05
N LYS A 607 -9.56 13.99 -17.94
CA LYS A 607 -9.92 15.41 -17.69
C LYS A 607 -11.43 15.66 -17.68
N GLN A 608 -12.24 14.66 -17.98
CA GLN A 608 -13.70 14.76 -18.06
C GLN A 608 -14.34 13.94 -16.94
N ASP A 609 -15.43 14.44 -16.36
CA ASP A 609 -16.21 13.66 -15.41
C ASP A 609 -16.82 12.45 -16.12
N TRP A 610 -16.81 11.28 -15.46
CA TRP A 610 -17.31 10.04 -16.01
C TRP A 610 -18.63 9.65 -15.34
N THR A 611 -19.70 9.52 -16.12
CA THR A 611 -21.00 9.06 -15.63
C THR A 611 -21.18 7.59 -15.97
N ILE A 612 -21.41 6.76 -14.95
CA ILE A 612 -21.76 5.35 -15.12
C ILE A 612 -23.20 5.07 -14.72
N SER A 613 -23.85 4.17 -15.44
CA SER A 613 -25.15 3.61 -15.04
C SER A 613 -24.96 2.42 -14.09
N LEU A 614 -25.70 2.43 -12.99
CA LEU A 614 -25.71 1.38 -11.98
C LEU A 614 -27.15 0.87 -11.75
N PRO A 615 -27.33 -0.38 -11.29
CA PRO A 615 -28.64 -0.87 -10.90
C PRO A 615 -29.28 0.05 -9.84
N PRO A 616 -30.56 0.44 -10.01
CA PRO A 616 -31.18 1.43 -9.15
C PRO A 616 -31.18 1.06 -7.67
N ASN A 617 -30.73 1.98 -6.81
CA ASN A 617 -30.69 1.83 -5.36
C ASN A 617 -29.89 0.62 -4.86
N LEU A 618 -29.08 -0.02 -5.70
CA LEU A 618 -28.28 -1.18 -5.30
C LEU A 618 -26.99 -0.77 -4.59
N TYR A 619 -26.48 0.43 -4.84
CA TYR A 619 -25.23 0.92 -4.27
C TYR A 619 -25.44 2.23 -3.53
N ARG A 620 -24.51 2.55 -2.63
CA ARG A 620 -24.36 3.85 -1.98
C ARG A 620 -22.90 4.29 -1.98
N LYS A 621 -22.70 5.60 -1.88
CA LYS A 621 -21.40 6.16 -1.49
C LYS A 621 -21.08 5.76 -0.05
N LEU A 622 -19.80 5.65 0.29
CA LEU A 622 -19.39 5.57 1.69
C LEU A 622 -19.87 6.83 2.43
N SER A 623 -20.12 6.74 3.74
CA SER A 623 -20.37 7.91 4.58
C SER A 623 -19.16 8.16 5.45
N GLY A 624 -18.57 9.36 5.40
CA GLY A 624 -17.31 9.61 6.05
C GLY A 624 -17.01 11.07 6.30
N THR A 625 -16.11 11.34 7.24
CA THR A 625 -15.80 12.72 7.69
C THR A 625 -14.58 13.31 7.00
N GLN A 626 -13.77 12.49 6.33
CA GLN A 626 -12.52 12.93 5.75
C GLN A 626 -12.74 13.68 4.44
N ALA A 627 -13.50 13.09 3.53
CA ALA A 627 -13.91 13.69 2.26
C ALA A 627 -15.44 13.71 2.16
N PRO A 628 -16.17 14.43 3.03
CA PRO A 628 -17.63 14.36 3.14
C PRO A 628 -18.35 14.80 1.86
N GLU A 629 -17.70 15.55 0.97
CA GLU A 629 -18.25 15.87 -0.36
C GLU A 629 -18.22 14.69 -1.35
N ILE A 630 -17.34 13.70 -1.11
CA ILE A 630 -17.24 12.47 -1.91
C ILE A 630 -17.98 11.34 -1.19
N ASN A 631 -17.68 11.15 0.10
CA ASN A 631 -18.21 10.13 0.98
C ASN A 631 -19.47 10.64 1.70
N THR A 632 -20.51 10.94 0.93
CA THR A 632 -21.76 11.55 1.43
C THR A 632 -22.69 10.56 2.14
N GLY A 633 -22.52 9.25 1.93
CA GLY A 633 -23.46 8.21 2.39
C GLY A 633 -24.70 8.03 1.52
N ASP A 634 -24.86 8.84 0.47
CA ASP A 634 -26.07 8.85 -0.35
C ASP A 634 -26.27 7.53 -1.12
N THR A 635 -27.52 7.07 -1.17
CA THR A 635 -27.93 5.99 -2.07
C THR A 635 -27.87 6.44 -3.51
N ILE A 636 -27.27 5.61 -4.36
CA ILE A 636 -27.14 5.86 -5.79
C ILE A 636 -28.40 5.37 -6.49
N THR A 637 -29.16 6.31 -7.05
CA THR A 637 -30.48 6.03 -7.62
C THR A 637 -30.42 5.28 -8.94
N SER A 638 -29.46 5.58 -9.82
CA SER A 638 -29.23 4.87 -11.09
C SER A 638 -27.95 5.31 -11.82
N GLU A 639 -27.41 6.48 -11.49
CA GLU A 639 -26.20 7.03 -12.10
C GLU A 639 -25.23 7.51 -11.04
N LEU A 640 -23.94 7.30 -11.29
CA LEU A 640 -22.85 7.83 -10.46
C LEU A 640 -21.90 8.64 -11.35
N ILE A 641 -21.56 9.84 -10.88
CA ILE A 641 -20.55 10.69 -11.49
C ILE A 641 -19.24 10.49 -10.74
N ILE A 642 -18.19 10.10 -11.47
CA ILE A 642 -16.82 9.99 -11.00
C ILE A 642 -16.08 11.24 -11.51
N PRO A 643 -15.66 12.15 -10.62
CA PRO A 643 -14.96 13.37 -11.03
C PRO A 643 -13.69 13.06 -11.84
N ALA A 644 -13.34 13.96 -12.75
CA ALA A 644 -12.05 13.92 -13.43
C ALA A 644 -10.88 13.88 -12.42
N TRP A 645 -9.87 13.04 -12.65
CA TRP A 645 -8.70 12.86 -11.78
C TRP A 645 -9.02 12.36 -10.37
N ASP A 646 -9.96 11.44 -10.23
CA ASP A 646 -10.37 10.91 -8.93
C ASP A 646 -10.78 9.44 -8.99
N ALA A 647 -10.96 8.84 -7.82
CA ALA A 647 -11.51 7.51 -7.66
C ALA A 647 -12.58 7.48 -6.58
N LEU A 648 -13.55 6.58 -6.73
CA LEU A 648 -14.65 6.36 -5.80
C LEU A 648 -14.71 4.91 -5.37
N PHE A 649 -15.03 4.75 -4.09
CA PHE A 649 -15.35 3.47 -3.46
C PHE A 649 -16.84 3.49 -3.12
N ILE A 650 -17.58 2.50 -3.57
CA ILE A 650 -19.01 2.40 -3.31
C ILE A 650 -19.35 1.04 -2.75
N ALA A 651 -20.29 1.01 -1.80
CA ALA A 651 -20.78 -0.21 -1.20
C ALA A 651 -22.14 -0.58 -1.79
N LYS A 652 -22.43 -1.88 -1.84
CA LYS A 652 -23.80 -2.35 -2.04
C LYS A 652 -24.63 -1.89 -0.84
N ASN A 653 -25.83 -1.41 -1.12
CA ASN A 653 -26.83 -1.21 -0.10
C ASN A 653 -27.13 -2.55 0.55
N ASP A 654 -27.05 -2.59 1.87
CA ASP A 654 -27.51 -3.74 2.62
C ASP A 654 -29.03 -3.80 2.52
N THR A 655 -29.49 -4.61 1.56
CA THR A 655 -30.91 -4.85 1.30
C THR A 655 -31.41 -6.08 2.04
N THR A 656 -30.54 -6.75 2.81
CA THR A 656 -30.91 -7.88 3.63
C THR A 656 -31.60 -7.35 4.88
N ALA A 657 -32.91 -7.55 4.97
CA ALA A 657 -33.61 -7.40 6.25
C ALA A 657 -32.93 -8.35 7.24
N ARG A 658 -32.18 -7.79 8.18
CA ARG A 658 -31.56 -8.57 9.25
C ARG A 658 -32.64 -8.86 10.28
N CYS A 659 -32.53 -9.97 11.01
CA CYS A 659 -33.39 -10.22 12.16
C CYS A 659 -32.54 -10.45 13.41
N TYR A 660 -33.12 -10.31 14.59
CA TYR A 660 -32.43 -10.67 15.84
C TYR A 660 -33.06 -11.90 16.49
N ASP A 661 -32.25 -12.95 16.64
CA ASP A 661 -32.60 -14.19 17.34
C ASP A 661 -31.99 -14.14 18.75
N ILE A 662 -32.76 -13.57 19.67
CA ILE A 662 -32.35 -13.36 21.06
C ILE A 662 -33.15 -14.30 21.96
N LYS A 663 -32.46 -14.90 22.93
CA LYS A 663 -33.09 -15.68 23.99
C LYS A 663 -32.75 -15.17 25.37
N ALA A 664 -33.77 -15.03 26.20
CA ALA A 664 -33.65 -14.73 27.63
C ALA A 664 -34.79 -15.42 28.40
N PHE A 665 -34.45 -16.11 29.49
CA PHE A 665 -35.44 -16.61 30.44
C PHE A 665 -35.67 -15.59 31.57
N LEU A 666 -36.86 -15.66 32.16
CA LEU A 666 -37.27 -14.94 33.35
C LEU A 666 -37.38 -15.93 34.49
N GLU A 667 -36.69 -15.67 35.61
CA GLU A 667 -36.64 -16.59 36.76
C GLU A 667 -38.01 -17.00 37.28
N GLY A 668 -38.90 -16.03 37.51
CA GLY A 668 -40.18 -16.26 38.19
C GLY A 668 -41.13 -17.24 37.48
N PRO A 669 -41.44 -17.04 36.19
CA PRO A 669 -42.31 -17.98 35.46
C PRO A 669 -41.61 -19.30 35.09
N PHE A 670 -40.30 -19.45 35.31
CA PHE A 670 -39.57 -20.64 34.88
C PHE A 670 -39.99 -21.90 35.66
N ASN A 671 -40.33 -22.96 34.93
CA ASN A 671 -40.93 -24.19 35.49
C ASN A 671 -40.01 -25.42 35.39
N GLY A 672 -38.70 -25.21 35.23
CA GLY A 672 -37.69 -26.27 35.15
C GLY A 672 -37.32 -26.69 33.72
N GLY A 673 -37.93 -26.09 32.70
CA GLY A 673 -37.54 -26.26 31.30
C GLY A 673 -38.05 -25.15 30.37
N GLU A 674 -39.25 -24.64 30.62
CA GLU A 674 -39.85 -23.50 29.91
C GLU A 674 -40.34 -22.45 30.93
N MET A 675 -41.07 -21.45 30.48
CA MET A 675 -41.77 -20.46 31.33
C MET A 675 -43.29 -20.60 31.22
N ASN A 676 -43.99 -20.37 32.33
CA ASN A 676 -45.44 -20.35 32.38
C ASN A 676 -46.02 -19.13 31.65
N THR A 677 -47.18 -19.31 30.98
CA THR A 677 -47.87 -18.26 30.21
C THR A 677 -49.20 -17.84 30.86
N LEU A 678 -49.26 -17.88 32.19
CA LEU A 678 -50.52 -17.71 32.95
C LEU A 678 -51.14 -16.33 32.78
N LEU A 679 -50.34 -15.26 32.69
CA LEU A 679 -50.84 -13.92 32.37
C LEU A 679 -51.52 -13.85 31.00
N ASN A 680 -51.00 -14.56 30.01
CA ASN A 680 -51.61 -14.62 28.68
C ASN A 680 -52.89 -15.47 28.71
N PHE A 681 -52.83 -16.65 29.34
CA PHE A 681 -53.96 -17.56 29.48
C PHE A 681 -55.17 -16.91 30.19
N SER A 682 -54.91 -16.06 31.19
CA SER A 682 -55.93 -15.30 31.92
C SER A 682 -56.39 -14.03 31.21
N GLY A 683 -55.76 -13.66 30.07
CA GLY A 683 -56.05 -12.43 29.33
C GLY A 683 -55.61 -11.17 30.06
N ALA A 684 -54.66 -11.26 30.99
CA ALA A 684 -54.18 -10.14 31.80
C ALA A 684 -53.13 -9.29 31.10
N LEU A 685 -52.40 -9.83 30.10
CA LEU A 685 -51.37 -9.08 29.38
C LEU A 685 -51.94 -7.84 28.67
N PRO A 686 -51.27 -6.68 28.76
CA PRO A 686 -51.73 -5.46 28.10
C PRO A 686 -51.54 -5.57 26.58
N LEU A 687 -52.50 -5.03 25.83
CA LEU A 687 -52.44 -4.99 24.36
C LEU A 687 -51.53 -3.89 23.80
N ASN A 688 -51.12 -2.92 24.64
CA ASN A 688 -50.12 -1.91 24.32
C ASN A 688 -48.85 -2.20 25.14
N GLN A 689 -47.69 -1.88 24.58
CA GLN A 689 -46.41 -2.05 25.29
C GLN A 689 -46.38 -1.29 26.63
N PRO A 690 -45.84 -1.88 27.71
CA PRO A 690 -45.92 -1.33 29.08
C PRO A 690 -44.75 -0.41 29.48
N PHE A 691 -43.82 -0.10 28.59
CA PHE A 691 -42.57 0.62 28.86
C PHE A 691 -42.65 2.14 28.60
N ASN A 692 -43.84 2.70 28.36
CA ASN A 692 -44.06 4.13 28.10
C ASN A 692 -44.10 5.02 29.36
N SER A 693 -43.63 4.49 30.48
CA SER A 693 -43.59 5.16 31.78
C SER A 693 -42.19 5.01 32.38
N PRO A 694 -41.84 5.81 33.42
CA PRO A 694 -40.57 5.66 34.10
C PRO A 694 -40.38 4.22 34.62
N PRO A 695 -39.13 3.70 34.61
CA PRO A 695 -37.88 4.38 34.25
C PRO A 695 -37.49 4.29 32.76
N TRP A 696 -38.25 3.60 31.91
CA TRP A 696 -37.86 3.39 30.51
C TRP A 696 -38.25 4.53 29.59
N ASP A 697 -39.39 5.18 29.85
CA ASP A 697 -39.95 6.29 29.06
C ASP A 697 -39.87 6.01 27.55
N TYR A 698 -40.23 4.79 27.15
CA TYR A 698 -40.16 4.33 25.76
C TYR A 698 -41.44 4.71 25.00
N ASP A 699 -41.32 5.69 24.12
CA ASP A 699 -42.42 6.23 23.30
C ASP A 699 -42.80 5.36 22.09
N GLY A 700 -42.38 4.09 22.06
CA GLY A 700 -42.68 3.16 20.96
C GLY A 700 -44.18 2.89 20.79
N PRO A 701 -44.68 2.75 19.55
CA PRO A 701 -46.11 2.62 19.26
C PRO A 701 -46.62 1.17 19.29
N GLU A 702 -45.81 0.20 19.74
CA GLU A 702 -46.13 -1.23 19.66
C GLU A 702 -47.43 -1.58 20.38
N SER A 703 -48.36 -2.17 19.64
CA SER A 703 -49.66 -2.62 20.12
C SER A 703 -50.22 -3.76 19.25
N VAL A 704 -51.11 -4.57 19.81
CA VAL A 704 -51.80 -5.68 19.13
C VAL A 704 -53.30 -5.62 19.36
N GLY A 705 -54.10 -6.17 18.44
CA GLY A 705 -55.55 -6.28 18.62
C GLY A 705 -55.97 -7.38 19.61
N ALA A 706 -55.15 -8.42 19.74
CA ALA A 706 -55.23 -9.51 20.69
C ALA A 706 -53.84 -10.16 20.77
N MET A 707 -53.53 -10.89 21.86
CA MET A 707 -52.28 -11.64 21.96
C MET A 707 -52.23 -12.71 20.86
N PRO A 708 -51.24 -12.68 19.95
CA PRO A 708 -51.27 -13.48 18.73
C PRO A 708 -50.76 -14.93 18.89
N ASN A 709 -50.17 -15.25 20.04
CA ASN A 709 -49.61 -16.57 20.34
C ASN A 709 -49.79 -16.90 21.83
N ASP A 710 -50.36 -18.07 22.14
CA ASP A 710 -50.61 -18.56 23.50
C ASP A 710 -49.31 -18.85 24.29
N SER A 711 -48.19 -18.98 23.58
CA SER A 711 -46.86 -19.21 24.15
C SER A 711 -46.19 -17.93 24.66
N ILE A 712 -46.80 -16.75 24.46
CA ILE A 712 -46.28 -15.48 24.97
C ILE A 712 -46.36 -15.48 26.50
N VAL A 713 -45.24 -15.18 27.14
CA VAL A 713 -45.11 -15.05 28.60
C VAL A 713 -45.35 -13.61 29.01
N ASP A 714 -44.63 -12.66 28.40
CA ASP A 714 -44.75 -11.23 28.69
C ASP A 714 -44.12 -10.35 27.59
N TRP A 715 -44.21 -9.03 27.76
CA TRP A 715 -43.46 -8.01 27.04
C TRP A 715 -42.04 -7.83 27.58
N VAL A 716 -41.09 -7.58 26.69
CA VAL A 716 -39.71 -7.18 26.99
C VAL A 716 -39.32 -5.97 26.14
N LEU A 717 -38.41 -5.14 26.62
CA LEU A 717 -37.85 -4.01 25.87
C LEU A 717 -36.40 -4.35 25.50
N THR A 718 -36.12 -4.43 24.21
CA THR A 718 -34.78 -4.74 23.70
C THR A 718 -34.10 -3.49 23.19
N GLU A 719 -32.81 -3.32 23.50
CA GLU A 719 -31.95 -2.25 22.98
C GLU A 719 -30.69 -2.82 22.36
N PHE A 720 -30.23 -2.21 21.26
CA PHE A 720 -28.86 -2.39 20.77
C PHE A 720 -28.05 -1.14 21.06
N ARG A 721 -26.90 -1.35 21.68
CA ARG A 721 -25.95 -0.29 22.04
C ARG A 721 -24.67 -0.48 21.25
N GLN A 722 -24.19 0.57 20.62
CA GLN A 722 -22.94 0.53 19.87
C GLN A 722 -21.82 1.21 20.66
N ILE A 723 -20.60 0.69 20.60
CA ILE A 723 -19.42 1.46 21.03
C ILE A 723 -18.65 1.88 19.76
N PRO A 724 -18.46 3.19 19.52
CA PRO A 724 -17.50 3.66 18.53
C PRO A 724 -16.10 3.12 18.84
N ARG A 725 -15.35 2.70 17.81
CA ARG A 725 -14.03 2.05 17.95
C ARG A 725 -13.00 2.84 18.76
N ASP A 726 -13.13 4.16 18.80
CA ASP A 726 -12.28 5.10 19.53
C ASP A 726 -12.75 5.39 20.97
N SER A 727 -13.87 4.79 21.39
CA SER A 727 -14.40 4.90 22.73
C SER A 727 -14.21 3.60 23.52
N VAL A 728 -13.78 3.73 24.77
CA VAL A 728 -13.70 2.62 25.74
C VAL A 728 -14.89 2.62 26.71
N ALA A 729 -15.84 3.54 26.54
CA ALA A 729 -16.95 3.73 27.48
C ALA A 729 -18.30 3.30 26.88
N LEU A 730 -18.92 2.32 27.54
CA LEU A 730 -20.32 1.96 27.33
C LEU A 730 -21.22 2.92 28.13
N SER A 731 -22.06 3.67 27.42
CA SER A 731 -23.15 4.48 27.98
C SER A 731 -24.44 4.24 27.19
N GLY A 732 -25.60 4.46 27.81
CA GLY A 732 -26.91 4.36 27.18
C GLY A 732 -27.26 5.53 26.26
N SER A 733 -26.38 6.54 26.15
CA SER A 733 -26.41 7.48 25.03
C SER A 733 -26.12 6.82 23.67
N ASN A 734 -25.62 5.58 23.66
CA ASN A 734 -25.21 4.89 22.42
C ASN A 734 -26.24 3.87 21.91
N VAL A 735 -27.52 4.03 22.28
CA VAL A 735 -28.62 3.18 21.80
C VAL A 735 -28.89 3.48 20.33
N VAL A 736 -28.66 2.51 19.46
CA VAL A 736 -28.89 2.61 17.99
C VAL A 736 -30.19 1.93 17.56
N PHE A 737 -30.82 1.16 18.44
CA PHE A 737 -32.11 0.53 18.22
C PHE A 737 -32.78 0.22 19.57
N ARG A 738 -34.11 0.40 19.63
CA ARG A 738 -34.92 0.13 20.82
C ARG A 738 -36.34 -0.26 20.41
N LYS A 739 -36.82 -1.41 20.88
CA LYS A 739 -38.16 -1.93 20.53
C LYS A 739 -38.77 -2.81 21.62
N ALA A 740 -40.06 -2.61 21.90
CA ALA A 740 -40.85 -3.50 22.73
C ALA A 740 -41.26 -4.75 21.93
N LEU A 741 -41.06 -5.93 22.51
CA LEU A 741 -41.20 -7.24 21.86
C LEU A 741 -41.86 -8.23 22.83
N PHE A 742 -42.18 -9.42 22.34
CA PHE A 742 -42.70 -10.51 23.17
C PHE A 742 -41.61 -11.53 23.50
N VAL A 743 -41.63 -12.05 24.73
CA VAL A 743 -40.85 -13.23 25.11
C VAL A 743 -41.77 -14.45 25.20
N LEU A 744 -41.38 -15.55 24.55
CA LEU A 744 -42.11 -16.82 24.55
C LEU A 744 -41.69 -17.72 25.72
N ASN A 745 -42.49 -18.76 26.01
CA ASN A 745 -42.18 -19.77 27.03
C ASN A 745 -40.81 -20.46 26.86
N SER A 746 -40.33 -20.55 25.62
CA SER A 746 -39.00 -21.05 25.25
C SER A 746 -37.85 -20.07 25.49
N GLY A 747 -38.13 -18.87 26.01
CA GLY A 747 -37.17 -17.77 26.18
C GLY A 747 -36.89 -16.98 24.90
N LYS A 748 -37.42 -17.41 23.76
CA LYS A 748 -37.23 -16.72 22.47
C LYS A 748 -37.97 -15.39 22.44
N ILE A 749 -37.29 -14.34 22.00
CA ILE A 749 -37.86 -13.01 21.80
C ILE A 749 -38.32 -12.87 20.34
N VAL A 750 -39.56 -12.45 20.12
CA VAL A 750 -40.23 -12.40 18.81
C VAL A 750 -40.96 -11.07 18.58
N ASP A 751 -41.26 -10.77 17.32
CA ASP A 751 -41.97 -9.55 16.91
C ASP A 751 -43.46 -9.60 17.25
N MET A 752 -44.18 -8.53 16.90
CA MET A 752 -45.57 -8.29 17.22
C MET A 752 -46.57 -9.30 16.64
N ASP A 753 -46.15 -10.16 15.71
CA ASP A 753 -46.97 -11.28 15.23
C ASP A 753 -46.92 -12.49 16.18
N GLY A 754 -46.01 -12.50 17.17
CA GLY A 754 -45.83 -13.60 18.12
C GLY A 754 -45.06 -14.81 17.58
N TYR A 755 -44.52 -14.75 16.35
CA TYR A 755 -43.84 -15.88 15.72
C TYR A 755 -42.51 -15.50 15.08
N SER A 756 -42.46 -14.39 14.34
CA SER A 756 -41.32 -13.99 13.52
C SER A 756 -40.20 -13.41 14.37
N LEU A 757 -38.96 -13.55 13.90
CA LEU A 757 -37.86 -12.78 14.46
C LEU A 757 -38.06 -11.30 14.10
N PRO A 758 -37.79 -10.36 15.02
CA PRO A 758 -38.03 -8.96 14.74
C PRO A 758 -36.96 -8.40 13.78
N PRO A 759 -37.36 -7.56 12.80
CA PRO A 759 -36.46 -7.06 11.76
C PRO A 759 -35.59 -5.90 12.24
N TYR A 760 -34.32 -5.90 11.87
CA TYR A 760 -33.36 -4.81 12.00
C TYR A 760 -33.14 -4.15 10.65
N THR A 761 -33.34 -2.85 10.58
CA THR A 761 -33.20 -2.07 9.33
C THR A 761 -32.10 -1.01 9.40
N SER A 762 -31.34 -0.96 10.50
CA SER A 762 -30.23 -0.01 10.61
C SER A 762 -29.00 -0.53 9.84
N THR A 763 -28.25 0.41 9.26
CA THR A 763 -27.07 0.19 8.42
C THR A 763 -25.84 -0.29 9.21
N ILE A 764 -25.89 -0.19 10.53
CA ILE A 764 -24.78 -0.47 11.45
C ILE A 764 -24.80 -1.95 11.85
N SER A 765 -23.67 -2.66 11.72
CA SER A 765 -23.62 -4.12 11.92
C SER A 765 -22.58 -4.67 12.90
N THR A 766 -21.70 -3.81 13.41
CA THR A 766 -20.53 -4.23 14.18
C THR A 766 -20.50 -3.56 15.56
N ASN A 767 -19.82 -4.18 16.51
CA ASN A 767 -19.67 -3.69 17.88
C ASN A 767 -20.99 -3.44 18.62
N ILE A 768 -22.00 -4.28 18.37
CA ILE A 768 -23.33 -4.17 18.98
C ILE A 768 -23.40 -4.96 20.28
N TYR A 769 -23.85 -4.32 21.36
CA TYR A 769 -24.25 -4.99 22.59
C TYR A 769 -25.76 -5.07 22.67
N VAL A 770 -26.27 -6.26 22.99
CA VAL A 770 -27.71 -6.50 23.14
C VAL A 770 -28.08 -6.28 24.59
N VAL A 771 -29.14 -5.53 24.86
CA VAL A 771 -29.72 -5.34 26.18
C VAL A 771 -31.17 -5.78 26.16
N VAL A 772 -31.59 -6.52 27.19
CA VAL A 772 -32.98 -6.91 27.41
C VAL A 772 -33.42 -6.37 28.77
N TRP A 773 -34.50 -5.59 28.75
CA TRP A 773 -35.18 -5.08 29.92
C TRP A 773 -36.55 -5.76 30.07
N HIS A 774 -36.95 -5.96 31.32
CA HIS A 774 -38.28 -6.45 31.66
C HIS A 774 -38.81 -5.66 32.86
N ARG A 775 -40.13 -5.60 33.02
CA ARG A 775 -40.81 -4.69 33.95
C ARG A 775 -40.54 -4.97 35.43
N ASN A 776 -40.15 -6.20 35.78
CA ASN A 776 -39.91 -6.60 37.17
C ASN A 776 -38.67 -7.49 37.37
N HIS A 777 -37.76 -7.48 36.38
CA HIS A 777 -36.49 -8.20 36.44
C HIS A 777 -35.33 -7.23 36.18
N LEU A 778 -34.17 -7.56 36.74
CA LEU A 778 -32.92 -6.87 36.44
C LEU A 778 -32.58 -7.01 34.95
N GLY A 779 -32.30 -5.88 34.29
CA GLY A 779 -31.87 -5.87 32.90
C GLY A 779 -30.55 -6.62 32.68
N VAL A 780 -30.42 -7.28 31.54
CA VAL A 780 -29.22 -8.01 31.11
C VAL A 780 -28.66 -7.39 29.84
N MET A 781 -27.33 -7.42 29.71
CA MET A 781 -26.61 -6.96 28.52
C MET A 781 -25.58 -8.01 28.11
N SER A 782 -25.32 -8.19 26.82
CA SER A 782 -24.28 -9.11 26.34
C SER A 782 -22.91 -8.76 26.92
N SER A 783 -22.11 -9.75 27.30
CA SER A 783 -20.77 -9.54 27.87
C SER A 783 -19.71 -9.14 26.84
N THR A 784 -19.98 -9.44 25.57
CA THR A 784 -19.16 -9.12 24.41
C THR A 784 -20.04 -8.47 23.33
N PRO A 785 -19.46 -7.69 22.41
CA PRO A 785 -20.20 -7.24 21.24
C PRO A 785 -20.56 -8.45 20.36
N ILE A 786 -21.62 -8.28 19.58
CA ILE A 786 -22.10 -9.24 18.58
C ILE A 786 -22.05 -8.61 17.19
N ASP A 787 -21.77 -9.44 16.21
CA ASP A 787 -21.83 -9.11 14.79
C ASP A 787 -22.92 -9.95 14.12
N ALA A 788 -23.49 -9.45 13.02
CA ALA A 788 -24.50 -10.19 12.27
C ALA A 788 -23.87 -11.44 11.60
N THR A 789 -24.31 -12.63 12.01
CA THR A 789 -23.88 -13.91 11.41
C THR A 789 -25.00 -14.47 10.54
N GLY A 790 -24.73 -14.73 9.26
CA GLY A 790 -25.76 -15.25 8.33
C GLY A 790 -26.94 -14.30 8.13
N GLY A 791 -26.74 -13.00 8.34
CA GLY A 791 -27.79 -11.98 8.24
C GLY A 791 -28.57 -11.71 9.54
N ASN A 792 -28.31 -12.44 10.63
CA ASN A 792 -29.01 -12.25 11.90
C ASN A 792 -28.06 -11.93 13.06
N PHE A 793 -28.55 -11.14 14.01
CA PHE A 793 -27.91 -10.97 15.31
C PHE A 793 -28.39 -12.09 16.23
N VAL A 794 -27.48 -12.99 16.63
CA VAL A 794 -27.84 -14.15 17.45
C VAL A 794 -27.18 -14.01 18.81
N TYR A 795 -27.98 -14.06 19.88
CA TYR A 795 -27.46 -14.07 21.23
C TYR A 795 -28.36 -14.87 22.17
N ASP A 796 -27.77 -15.81 22.90
CA ASP A 796 -28.46 -16.62 23.89
C ASP A 796 -27.91 -16.29 25.28
N PHE A 797 -28.75 -15.71 26.15
CA PHE A 797 -28.40 -15.46 27.54
C PHE A 797 -28.55 -16.69 28.43
N THR A 798 -29.18 -17.75 27.93
CA THR A 798 -29.71 -18.85 28.76
C THR A 798 -28.73 -20.01 28.98
N ASP A 799 -27.62 -20.05 28.26
CA ASP A 799 -26.69 -21.18 28.22
C ASP A 799 -25.46 -21.05 29.15
N ASP A 800 -25.03 -19.83 29.48
CA ASP A 800 -23.88 -19.58 30.34
C ASP A 800 -23.98 -18.26 31.12
N ILE A 801 -23.57 -18.27 32.40
CA ILE A 801 -23.54 -17.09 33.26
C ILE A 801 -22.72 -15.94 32.67
N SER A 802 -21.64 -16.25 31.93
CA SER A 802 -20.69 -15.30 31.35
C SER A 802 -21.24 -14.55 30.13
N LYS A 803 -22.44 -14.90 29.62
CA LYS A 803 -23.13 -14.16 28.56
C LYS A 803 -23.63 -12.80 29.02
N ALA A 804 -23.89 -12.61 30.32
CA ALA A 804 -24.27 -11.30 30.84
C ALA A 804 -23.06 -10.47 31.26
N PHE A 805 -23.00 -9.21 30.82
CA PHE A 805 -22.05 -8.23 31.28
C PHE A 805 -22.25 -7.93 32.78
N GLY A 806 -21.22 -8.20 33.57
CA GLY A 806 -21.17 -7.81 34.97
C GLY A 806 -22.09 -8.64 35.88
N ASN A 807 -23.39 -8.33 35.91
CA ASN A 807 -24.46 -9.00 36.67
C ASN A 807 -25.84 -8.64 36.08
N GLY A 808 -26.83 -9.53 36.19
CA GLY A 808 -28.21 -9.31 35.74
C GLY A 808 -28.99 -10.62 35.55
N GLN A 809 -28.28 -11.72 35.38
CA GLN A 809 -28.84 -13.08 35.33
C GLN A 809 -28.27 -13.97 36.44
N LYS A 810 -28.94 -15.09 36.71
CA LYS A 810 -28.47 -16.16 37.59
C LYS A 810 -28.85 -17.53 37.07
N GLU A 811 -28.27 -18.58 37.64
CA GLU A 811 -28.69 -19.96 37.37
C GLU A 811 -30.08 -20.20 37.98
N ILE A 812 -31.05 -20.61 37.16
CA ILE A 812 -32.46 -20.86 37.52
C ILE A 812 -32.86 -22.33 37.32
N GLY A 813 -31.96 -23.12 36.74
CA GLY A 813 -32.01 -24.57 36.63
C GLY A 813 -30.60 -25.08 36.27
N PRO A 814 -30.31 -26.38 36.40
CA PRO A 814 -28.95 -26.90 36.12
C PRO A 814 -28.47 -26.51 34.71
N GLY A 815 -27.49 -25.62 34.62
CA GLY A 815 -26.96 -25.09 33.36
C GLY A 815 -27.91 -24.17 32.58
N ILE A 816 -28.97 -23.66 33.21
CA ILE A 816 -29.94 -22.75 32.60
C ILE A 816 -29.91 -21.43 33.36
N PHE A 817 -29.75 -20.33 32.63
CA PHE A 817 -29.63 -18.99 33.18
C PHE A 817 -30.83 -18.13 32.77
N GLY A 818 -31.24 -17.24 33.68
CA GLY A 818 -32.31 -16.28 33.40
C GLY A 818 -32.14 -14.98 34.17
N MET A 819 -32.84 -13.96 33.71
CA MET A 819 -32.90 -12.63 34.33
C MET A 819 -33.39 -12.76 35.77
N ILE A 820 -32.77 -12.00 36.67
CA ILE A 820 -33.08 -12.05 38.10
C ILE A 820 -34.36 -11.25 38.36
N ALA A 821 -35.37 -11.88 38.94
CA ALA A 821 -36.63 -11.23 39.30
C ALA A 821 -36.50 -10.38 40.58
N GLY A 822 -37.34 -9.35 40.72
CA GLY A 822 -37.53 -8.62 41.97
C GLY A 822 -37.30 -7.11 41.92
N ASP A 823 -36.88 -6.56 40.78
CA ASP A 823 -36.69 -5.12 40.56
C ASP A 823 -37.99 -4.52 40.02
N CYS A 824 -38.96 -4.29 40.91
CA CYS A 824 -40.32 -3.91 40.57
C CYS A 824 -40.47 -2.44 40.16
N ASP A 825 -39.51 -1.58 40.52
CA ASP A 825 -39.50 -0.17 40.14
C ASP A 825 -38.51 0.16 39.01
N GLY A 826 -37.74 -0.84 38.55
CA GLY A 826 -36.75 -0.70 37.50
C GLY A 826 -35.53 0.14 37.93
N SER A 827 -35.27 0.25 39.23
CA SER A 827 -34.12 0.95 39.81
C SER A 827 -32.78 0.24 39.57
N ARG A 828 -32.81 -0.94 38.96
CA ARG A 828 -31.65 -1.80 38.66
C ARG A 828 -31.03 -2.45 39.88
N ILE A 829 -31.73 -2.44 41.01
CA ILE A 829 -31.35 -3.11 42.24
C ILE A 829 -32.60 -3.75 42.85
N VAL A 830 -32.46 -4.99 43.32
CA VAL A 830 -33.52 -5.64 44.11
C VAL A 830 -33.28 -5.24 45.57
N ASP A 831 -34.14 -4.41 46.14
CA ASP A 831 -33.95 -3.84 47.47
C ASP A 831 -35.27 -3.77 48.28
N PRO A 832 -35.24 -3.30 49.54
CA PRO A 832 -36.44 -3.17 50.37
C PRO A 832 -37.58 -2.33 49.77
N LEU A 833 -37.30 -1.38 48.88
CA LEU A 833 -38.30 -0.52 48.25
C LEU A 833 -39.19 -1.29 47.28
N ASP A 834 -38.65 -2.28 46.55
CA ASP A 834 -39.46 -3.19 45.73
C ASP A 834 -40.58 -3.85 46.54
N LYS A 835 -40.28 -4.16 47.80
CA LYS A 835 -41.28 -4.72 48.71
C LYS A 835 -42.17 -3.63 49.33
N THR A 836 -41.61 -2.56 49.87
CA THR A 836 -42.40 -1.57 50.63
C THR A 836 -43.32 -0.76 49.74
N ASP A 837 -42.87 -0.44 48.54
CA ASP A 837 -43.50 0.54 47.66
C ASP A 837 -44.23 -0.16 46.50
N ASN A 838 -43.89 -1.41 46.17
CA ASN A 838 -44.62 -2.20 45.16
C ASN A 838 -45.38 -3.38 45.79
N TRP A 839 -44.69 -4.39 46.34
CA TRP A 839 -45.36 -5.62 46.81
C TRP A 839 -46.42 -5.36 47.89
N ASN A 840 -46.14 -4.54 48.91
CA ASN A 840 -47.12 -4.24 49.97
C ASN A 840 -48.40 -3.58 49.44
N LEU A 841 -48.30 -2.81 48.35
CA LEU A 841 -49.46 -2.15 47.72
C LEU A 841 -50.22 -3.10 46.81
N GLY A 842 -49.53 -4.10 46.25
CA GLY A 842 -50.08 -5.13 45.37
C GLY A 842 -50.63 -6.36 46.08
N ALA A 843 -50.16 -6.70 47.28
CA ALA A 843 -50.46 -7.97 47.95
C ALA A 843 -51.96 -8.29 48.03
N GLY A 844 -52.33 -9.47 47.53
CA GLY A 844 -53.71 -9.97 47.42
C GLY A 844 -54.51 -9.41 46.25
N ARG A 845 -53.89 -8.66 45.33
CA ARG A 845 -54.52 -8.21 44.08
C ARG A 845 -54.18 -9.15 42.94
N GLN A 846 -55.06 -9.17 41.94
CA GLN A 846 -54.93 -9.98 40.73
C GLN A 846 -54.71 -9.09 39.51
N GLY A 847 -54.08 -9.63 38.47
CA GLY A 847 -53.88 -9.02 37.16
C GLY A 847 -52.42 -8.68 36.87
N TYR A 848 -52.20 -7.89 35.82
CA TYR A 848 -50.87 -7.50 35.35
C TYR A 848 -50.25 -6.40 36.23
N LEU A 849 -49.56 -6.82 37.29
CA LEU A 849 -49.03 -5.93 38.33
C LEU A 849 -47.51 -6.11 38.48
N LEU A 850 -46.78 -5.01 38.71
CA LEU A 850 -45.32 -5.03 38.88
C LEU A 850 -44.81 -6.07 39.89
N PRO A 851 -45.40 -6.22 41.09
CA PRO A 851 -44.91 -7.18 42.10
C PRO A 851 -45.38 -8.63 41.91
N ASP A 852 -46.11 -8.96 40.85
CA ASP A 852 -46.35 -10.35 40.42
C ASP A 852 -45.06 -10.82 39.72
N LEU A 853 -44.16 -11.43 40.49
CA LEU A 853 -42.81 -11.81 40.08
C LEU A 853 -42.78 -13.18 39.42
N ASN A 854 -43.70 -14.08 39.76
CA ASN A 854 -43.81 -15.39 39.11
C ASN A 854 -44.66 -15.38 37.83
N LEU A 855 -45.32 -14.24 37.52
CA LEU A 855 -46.17 -14.01 36.35
C LEU A 855 -47.37 -14.96 36.30
N ASP A 856 -47.98 -15.25 37.44
CA ASP A 856 -49.18 -16.08 37.54
C ASP A 856 -50.50 -15.29 37.59
N GLY A 857 -50.42 -13.96 37.67
CA GLY A 857 -51.56 -13.06 37.75
C GLY A 857 -52.02 -12.77 39.18
N GLU A 858 -51.33 -13.25 40.21
CA GLU A 858 -51.60 -12.98 41.61
C GLU A 858 -50.37 -12.35 42.27
N VAL A 859 -50.57 -11.33 43.11
CA VAL A 859 -49.48 -10.81 43.96
C VAL A 859 -49.61 -11.42 45.34
N ASP A 860 -48.78 -12.42 45.65
CA ASP A 860 -48.92 -13.18 46.89
C ASP A 860 -47.58 -13.47 47.60
N ASN A 861 -47.59 -14.39 48.56
CA ASN A 861 -46.40 -14.68 49.35
C ASN A 861 -45.32 -15.43 48.56
N VAL A 862 -45.64 -16.08 47.45
CA VAL A 862 -44.67 -16.73 46.56
C VAL A 862 -43.75 -15.68 45.95
N ASP A 863 -44.30 -14.59 45.41
CA ASP A 863 -43.48 -13.49 44.86
C ASP A 863 -42.49 -12.94 45.88
N LYS A 864 -42.96 -12.72 47.10
CA LYS A 864 -42.13 -12.10 48.14
C LYS A 864 -41.14 -13.07 48.77
N ASN A 865 -41.61 -14.23 49.23
CA ASN A 865 -40.80 -15.15 50.04
C ASN A 865 -39.89 -16.02 49.17
N ASP A 866 -40.38 -16.44 48.00
CA ASP A 866 -39.68 -17.44 47.20
C ASP A 866 -38.80 -16.77 46.13
N ILE A 867 -39.17 -15.56 45.66
CA ILE A 867 -38.45 -14.85 44.61
C ILE A 867 -37.72 -13.61 45.16
N TRP A 868 -38.44 -12.58 45.63
CA TRP A 868 -37.82 -11.32 46.04
C TRP A 868 -36.81 -11.50 47.19
N GLU A 869 -37.18 -12.24 48.25
CA GLU A 869 -36.29 -12.46 49.41
C GLU A 869 -35.01 -13.21 49.02
N ALA A 870 -35.06 -14.09 48.01
CA ALA A 870 -33.89 -14.79 47.49
C ALA A 870 -32.96 -13.88 46.66
N ASN A 871 -33.49 -12.77 46.13
CA ASN A 871 -32.79 -11.87 45.21
C ASN A 871 -32.40 -10.52 45.81
N ILE A 872 -32.81 -10.22 47.05
CA ILE A 872 -32.46 -8.96 47.71
C ILE A 872 -30.95 -8.70 47.72
N GLY A 873 -30.56 -7.49 47.33
CA GLY A 873 -29.18 -7.03 47.19
C GLY A 873 -28.52 -7.33 45.83
N LYS A 874 -29.22 -8.02 44.91
CA LYS A 874 -28.75 -8.18 43.52
C LYS A 874 -28.95 -6.87 42.75
N LYS A 875 -28.06 -6.61 41.78
CA LYS A 875 -28.11 -5.40 40.96
C LYS A 875 -27.65 -5.67 39.54
N SER A 876 -28.25 -4.99 38.58
CA SER A 876 -27.79 -4.96 37.20
C SER A 876 -26.57 -4.04 37.08
N LYS A 877 -25.65 -4.38 36.18
CA LYS A 877 -24.50 -3.53 35.82
C LYS A 877 -24.63 -2.94 34.43
N VAL A 878 -25.80 -3.05 33.80
CA VAL A 878 -26.07 -2.39 32.53
C VAL A 878 -25.92 -0.87 32.72
N PRO A 879 -24.99 -0.20 32.00
CA PRO A 879 -24.74 1.23 32.16
C PRO A 879 -25.98 2.09 31.87
N ASP A 880 -26.06 3.25 32.50
CA ASP A 880 -27.04 4.29 32.16
C ASP A 880 -26.82 4.85 30.76
#